data_AF-A0A8S3PRM0-F1
#
_entry.id   AF-A0A8S3PRM0-F1
#
_cell.length_a   1.000
_cell.length_b   1.000
_cell.length_c   1.000
_cell.angle_alpha   90.00
_cell.angle_beta   90.00
_cell.angle_gamma   90.00
#
_symmetry.space_group_name_H-M   'P 1'
#
loop_
_entity.id
_entity.type
_entity.pdbx_description
1 polymer ?
#
loop_
_entity_poly.entity_id
_entity_poly.type
_entity_poly.pdbx_seq_one_letter_code
_entity_poly.pdbx_strand_id
1 'polypeptide(L)'
;MKIFVKTLNEACNALVDGSITIGHLDTLLSGKDRFKSIVQELRRNEAAAILTTLQIREKELSAFRETVIVVKHFCDVYDLERRLWQLTNLNQDNIEDDRLVLIKDVCRVQFPKFNATETAGTQNVQSSKPVIVAFNLSEEDLNAIPLVLQHTKAYSFKQIWIKNGRNTKLSKGRKLKVNEILTEVWPETRQQWVSLCEKLRNGDISFGDFEEYFYSEECNNSDKLEKELVGFTGDSTDCGWIQSRFDQFHNFKTVYTCLKGANAIMNIVGKYGLKGDFSHISQIIKITKGDDVEMKKFDVSLVKTCSILRGIDDKKVDCLTVFYKCQPLVDWLKDSMKALKDVLALSVIHEGSSETEDTDDIKEINYKYEQLLDLQSRLMLVAGKAEKGKDEVDRFMLILDSVVRLGNIYIKLVTDGCVLFNFWHATFFCDIERPVCAFLNFGYGKDMHTIKGRTDNTKELDVSFLIPKIAKVLENCHREWLQYINNKREETPLLNYFTIDQIVILQQQLVKVGTDKEPSPLIYPLLSAVKKNCSREELISSMTAAKQDVTSMEFKREVEQDMDTIDWCYDHDENFVEEEEKEAAFSGWTDTVQSMASLTRNLVSELGLGEENAFRKLKRALKKLWKNFLRSISSSVSDYLSVEHLGLILKRLAEKETFHVCRELPSYFKIGEPNLLICEESDMYNTVLTIYSQQEKTPLPQSDEVLLCTPYTTLDMVEIFWRRAVDPCSNKIYCLVNAACLDYDISDKAEKTLQRLLKDAEFKESKYRLIVLCSTENENQSVIVRALAKFHRNQMPLNVDKIKDYLSSKLKSDLPTDTTFASM
;
A
#
# COMPACT_ATOMS: atom_id res chain seq x y z
N MET A 1 -29.49 33.80 95.26
CA MET A 1 -28.64 32.65 95.67
C MET A 1 -29.37 31.30 95.60
N LYS A 2 -30.53 31.10 96.25
CA LYS A 2 -31.29 29.82 96.16
C LYS A 2 -31.67 29.40 94.73
N ILE A 3 -32.13 30.35 93.91
CA ILE A 3 -32.47 30.10 92.48
C ILE A 3 -31.22 29.67 91.71
N PHE A 4 -30.10 30.37 91.89
CA PHE A 4 -28.83 30.05 91.24
C PHE A 4 -28.32 28.63 91.57
N VAL A 5 -28.33 28.24 92.85
CA VAL A 5 -27.91 26.89 93.27
C VAL A 5 -28.85 25.82 92.72
N LYS A 6 -30.16 26.09 92.67
CA LYS A 6 -31.15 25.19 92.07
C LYS A 6 -30.88 24.98 90.57
N THR A 7 -30.69 26.06 89.81
CA THR A 7 -30.39 26.01 88.37
C THR A 7 -29.04 25.34 88.09
N LEU A 8 -28.03 25.57 88.93
CA LEU A 8 -26.74 24.89 88.83
C LEU A 8 -26.88 23.38 89.04
N ASN A 9 -27.68 22.94 90.02
CA ASN A 9 -27.93 21.53 90.27
C ASN A 9 -28.68 20.87 89.11
N GLU A 10 -29.69 21.55 88.56
CA GLU A 10 -30.42 21.10 87.37
C GLU A 10 -29.47 20.93 86.17
N ALA A 11 -28.59 21.91 85.92
CA ALA A 11 -27.60 21.84 84.84
C ALA A 11 -26.56 20.72 85.05
N CYS A 12 -26.06 20.54 86.28
CA CYS A 12 -25.12 19.45 86.60
C CYS A 12 -25.78 18.07 86.45
N ASN A 13 -27.04 17.91 86.86
CA ASN A 13 -27.76 16.65 86.71
C ASN A 13 -28.01 16.36 85.22
N ALA A 14 -28.41 17.38 84.45
CA ALA A 14 -28.62 17.27 83.01
C ALA A 14 -27.32 16.93 82.24
N LEU A 15 -26.15 17.41 82.72
CA LEU A 15 -24.85 17.00 82.18
C LEU A 15 -24.58 15.52 82.42
N VAL A 16 -24.85 15.03 83.63
CA VAL A 16 -24.60 13.64 84.04
C VAL A 16 -25.47 12.68 83.25
N ASP A 17 -26.79 12.90 83.22
CA ASP A 17 -27.74 12.00 82.55
C ASP A 17 -27.85 12.20 81.02
N GLY A 18 -27.18 13.22 80.47
CA GLY A 18 -27.17 13.54 79.04
C GLY A 18 -28.45 14.24 78.55
N SER A 19 -29.36 14.62 79.45
CA SER A 19 -30.56 15.42 79.12
C SER A 19 -30.28 16.91 78.98
N ILE A 20 -29.02 17.34 79.00
CA ILE A 20 -28.66 18.71 78.64
C ILE A 20 -28.94 18.98 77.17
N THR A 21 -29.53 20.14 76.86
CA THR A 21 -29.70 20.58 75.48
C THR A 21 -28.38 21.10 74.92
N ILE A 22 -28.17 21.01 73.60
CA ILE A 22 -26.95 21.50 72.95
C ILE A 22 -26.71 22.99 73.26
N GLY A 23 -27.75 23.82 73.27
CA GLY A 23 -27.63 25.26 73.55
C GLY A 23 -27.21 25.55 74.99
N HIS A 24 -27.70 24.77 75.96
CA HIS A 24 -27.23 24.88 77.34
C HIS A 24 -25.79 24.36 77.47
N LEU A 25 -25.43 23.28 76.77
CA LEU A 25 -24.06 22.76 76.75
C LEU A 25 -23.07 23.75 76.12
N ASP A 26 -23.38 24.35 74.98
CA ASP A 26 -22.57 25.41 74.35
C ASP A 26 -22.37 26.61 75.28
N THR A 27 -23.42 27.00 76.02
CA THR A 27 -23.34 28.08 77.02
C THR A 27 -22.37 27.71 78.15
N LEU A 28 -22.40 26.47 78.63
CA LEU A 28 -21.47 25.96 79.64
C LEU A 28 -20.03 25.86 79.11
N LEU A 29 -19.85 25.44 77.85
CA LEU A 29 -18.53 25.36 77.21
C LEU A 29 -17.95 26.75 76.91
N SER A 30 -18.78 27.72 76.53
CA SER A 30 -18.37 29.12 76.34
C SER A 30 -17.93 29.77 77.68
N GLY A 31 -18.53 29.33 78.79
CA GLY A 31 -18.20 29.73 80.15
C GLY A 31 -17.35 28.74 80.94
N LYS A 32 -16.63 27.82 80.27
CA LYS A 32 -16.01 26.61 80.86
C LYS A 32 -15.17 26.88 82.11
N ASP A 33 -14.32 27.91 82.08
CA ASP A 33 -13.46 28.25 83.23
C ASP A 33 -14.25 28.77 84.42
N ARG A 34 -15.27 29.61 84.17
CA ARG A 34 -16.17 30.11 85.22
C ARG A 34 -17.02 28.98 85.81
N PHE A 35 -17.56 28.12 84.96
CA PHE A 35 -18.32 26.94 85.39
C PHE A 35 -17.43 26.00 86.22
N LYS A 36 -16.18 25.80 85.81
CA LYS A 36 -15.19 25.02 86.55
C LYS A 36 -14.96 25.58 87.95
N SER A 37 -14.70 26.88 88.09
CA SER A 37 -14.52 27.52 89.40
C SER A 37 -15.77 27.40 90.28
N ILE A 38 -16.96 27.59 89.71
CA ILE A 38 -18.24 27.51 90.44
C ILE A 38 -18.49 26.09 90.97
N VAL A 39 -18.28 25.06 90.13
CA VAL A 39 -18.49 23.65 90.49
C VAL A 39 -17.45 23.19 91.52
N GLN A 40 -16.19 23.62 91.38
CA GLN A 40 -15.15 23.33 92.37
C GLN A 40 -15.46 23.92 93.74
N GLU A 41 -16.02 25.13 93.79
CA GLU A 41 -16.33 25.80 95.06
C GLU A 41 -17.60 25.26 95.72
N LEU A 42 -18.68 25.08 94.94
CA LEU A 42 -20.00 24.72 95.46
C LEU A 42 -20.27 23.21 95.52
N ARG A 43 -19.53 22.38 94.76
CA ARG A 43 -19.72 20.92 94.70
C ARG A 43 -18.39 20.15 94.79
N ARG A 44 -17.56 20.49 95.79
CA ARG A 44 -16.20 19.94 96.00
C ARG A 44 -16.07 18.42 95.82
N ASN A 45 -17.02 17.63 96.34
CA ASN A 45 -16.96 16.16 96.31
C ASN A 45 -17.28 15.56 94.92
N GLU A 46 -18.05 16.26 94.10
CA GLU A 46 -18.50 15.78 92.78
C GLU A 46 -17.85 16.55 91.62
N ALA A 47 -17.05 17.58 91.93
CA ALA A 47 -16.49 18.48 90.94
C ALA A 47 -15.63 17.76 89.89
N ALA A 48 -14.81 16.79 90.29
CA ALA A 48 -14.02 15.99 89.36
C ALA A 48 -14.93 15.22 88.37
N ALA A 49 -15.97 14.54 88.87
CA ALA A 49 -16.91 13.78 88.05
C ALA A 49 -17.71 14.65 87.08
N ILE A 50 -18.17 15.82 87.52
CA ILE A 50 -18.92 16.76 86.69
C ILE A 50 -18.03 17.37 85.59
N LEU A 51 -16.79 17.72 85.91
CA LEU A 51 -15.85 18.29 84.93
C LEU A 51 -15.37 17.25 83.91
N THR A 52 -15.14 16.01 84.33
CA THR A 52 -14.86 14.90 83.41
C THR A 52 -16.07 14.61 82.52
N THR A 53 -17.29 14.65 83.06
CA THR A 53 -18.52 14.53 82.27
C THR A 53 -18.64 15.66 81.25
N LEU A 54 -18.35 16.91 81.61
CA LEU A 54 -18.37 18.05 80.68
C LEU A 54 -17.43 17.84 79.49
N GLN A 55 -16.22 17.30 79.72
CA GLN A 55 -15.27 16.95 78.65
C GLN A 55 -15.78 15.83 77.73
N ILE A 56 -16.48 14.83 78.29
CA ILE A 56 -17.12 13.76 77.51
C ILE A 56 -18.23 14.36 76.62
N ARG A 57 -19.09 15.23 77.18
CA ARG A 57 -20.18 15.89 76.45
C ARG A 57 -19.65 16.81 75.34
N GLU A 58 -18.53 17.50 75.56
CA GLU A 58 -17.83 18.31 74.55
C GLU A 58 -17.37 17.47 73.34
N LYS A 59 -16.83 16.28 73.60
CA LYS A 59 -16.44 15.32 72.54
C LYS A 59 -17.64 14.74 71.80
N GLU A 60 -18.70 14.36 72.53
CA GLU A 60 -19.94 13.86 71.93
C GLU A 60 -20.58 14.91 71.03
N LEU A 61 -20.63 16.18 71.46
CA LEU A 61 -21.15 17.29 70.65
C LEU A 61 -20.29 17.55 69.41
N SER A 62 -18.96 17.51 69.54
CA SER A 62 -18.04 17.71 68.42
C SER A 62 -18.21 16.60 67.36
N ALA A 63 -18.26 15.33 67.79
CA ALA A 63 -18.47 14.19 66.89
C ALA A 63 -19.84 14.25 66.19
N PHE A 64 -20.88 14.70 66.89
CA PHE A 64 -22.19 14.91 66.29
C PHE A 64 -22.15 15.98 65.20
N ARG A 65 -21.53 17.15 65.46
CA ARG A 65 -21.38 18.24 64.48
C ARG A 65 -20.58 17.84 63.25
N GLU A 66 -19.50 17.09 63.41
CA GLU A 66 -18.74 16.54 62.28
C GLU A 66 -19.59 15.59 61.43
N THR A 67 -20.36 14.71 62.09
CA THR A 67 -21.25 13.76 61.40
C THR A 67 -22.38 14.48 60.67
N VAL A 68 -22.95 15.56 61.23
CA VAL A 68 -23.93 16.43 60.58
C VAL A 68 -23.40 16.97 59.26
N ILE A 69 -22.15 17.46 59.22
CA ILE A 69 -21.54 18.01 57.99
C ILE A 69 -21.39 16.92 56.93
N VAL A 70 -20.89 15.74 57.32
CA VAL A 70 -20.68 14.61 56.43
C VAL A 70 -21.99 14.09 55.84
N VAL A 71 -23.01 13.88 56.68
CA VAL A 71 -24.34 13.40 56.26
C VAL A 71 -25.05 14.44 55.41
N LYS A 72 -24.90 15.74 55.72
CA LYS A 72 -25.43 16.83 54.89
C LYS A 72 -24.79 16.81 53.50
N HIS A 73 -23.46 16.71 53.42
CA HIS A 73 -22.76 16.62 52.14
C HIS A 73 -23.21 15.41 51.32
N PHE A 74 -23.39 14.25 51.96
CA PHE A 74 -23.97 13.06 51.34
C PHE A 74 -25.37 13.36 50.78
N CYS A 75 -26.27 13.94 51.58
CA CYS A 75 -27.63 14.27 51.11
C CYS A 75 -27.63 15.23 49.92
N ASP A 76 -26.78 16.26 49.95
CA ASP A 76 -26.67 17.28 48.90
C ASP A 76 -26.13 16.69 47.58
N VAL A 77 -25.13 15.81 47.65
CA VAL A 77 -24.56 15.12 46.47
C VAL A 77 -25.58 14.20 45.79
N TYR A 78 -26.53 13.65 46.56
CA TYR A 78 -27.42 12.57 46.12
C TYR A 78 -28.90 12.96 45.97
N ASP A 79 -29.26 14.25 46.15
CA ASP A 79 -30.64 14.78 46.08
C ASP A 79 -31.66 13.91 46.85
N LEU A 80 -31.25 13.49 48.06
CA LEU A 80 -32.00 12.54 48.88
C LEU A 80 -33.17 13.21 49.61
N GLU A 81 -34.26 12.46 49.76
CA GLU A 81 -35.50 12.97 50.33
C GLU A 81 -35.29 13.46 51.78
N ARG A 82 -35.88 14.62 52.12
CA ARG A 82 -35.73 15.41 53.36
C ARG A 82 -36.12 14.70 54.68
N ARG A 83 -36.22 13.37 54.70
CA ARG A 83 -36.72 12.51 55.79
C ARG A 83 -35.64 11.98 56.75
N LEU A 84 -34.35 12.06 56.42
CA LEU A 84 -33.25 11.63 57.31
C LEU A 84 -33.19 12.40 58.64
N TRP A 85 -33.73 13.61 58.65
CA TRP A 85 -33.73 14.52 59.80
C TRP A 85 -34.90 14.29 60.77
N GLN A 86 -35.87 13.44 60.43
CA GLN A 86 -37.15 13.36 61.15
C GLN A 86 -37.09 12.67 62.53
N LEU A 87 -35.97 12.05 62.92
CA LEU A 87 -35.91 11.20 64.13
C LEU A 87 -35.22 11.79 65.35
N THR A 88 -34.93 13.09 65.40
CA THR A 88 -34.28 13.71 66.57
C THR A 88 -34.82 15.11 66.93
N ASN A 89 -36.14 15.35 66.89
CA ASN A 89 -36.73 16.69 67.21
C ASN A 89 -36.09 17.90 66.46
N LEU A 90 -35.27 17.65 65.44
CA LEU A 90 -34.69 18.63 64.54
C LEU A 90 -35.78 18.96 63.52
N ASN A 91 -36.59 19.96 63.83
CA ASN A 91 -37.59 20.46 62.91
C ASN A 91 -36.93 21.00 61.64
N GLN A 92 -37.55 20.64 60.52
CA GLN A 92 -37.04 20.71 59.15
C GLN A 92 -36.63 22.12 58.66
N ASP A 93 -37.07 23.16 59.37
CA ASP A 93 -36.87 24.57 59.00
C ASP A 93 -35.70 25.26 59.72
N ASN A 94 -35.06 24.59 60.71
CA ASN A 94 -34.03 25.21 61.55
C ASN A 94 -32.90 24.21 61.90
N ILE A 95 -32.23 23.63 60.89
CA ILE A 95 -30.97 22.87 61.10
C ILE A 95 -29.91 23.75 61.80
N GLU A 96 -30.05 25.07 61.71
CA GLU A 96 -29.17 26.05 62.36
C GLU A 96 -29.44 26.25 63.86
N ASP A 97 -30.56 25.74 64.40
CA ASP A 97 -30.89 25.87 65.83
C ASP A 97 -30.97 24.50 66.52
N ASP A 98 -29.82 23.81 66.56
CA ASP A 98 -29.60 22.56 67.31
C ASP A 98 -29.78 22.74 68.83
N ARG A 99 -29.96 23.99 69.29
CA ARG A 99 -29.91 24.41 70.70
C ARG A 99 -30.90 23.71 71.61
N LEU A 100 -32.02 23.21 71.09
CA LEU A 100 -33.07 22.53 71.87
C LEU A 100 -32.91 21.00 71.89
N VAL A 101 -32.00 20.43 71.10
CA VAL A 101 -31.78 18.98 71.01
C VAL A 101 -31.04 18.49 72.24
N LEU A 102 -31.46 17.36 72.81
CA LEU A 102 -30.81 16.75 73.97
C LEU A 102 -29.64 15.90 73.50
N ILE A 103 -28.50 15.96 74.21
CA ILE A 103 -27.30 15.19 73.84
C ILE A 103 -27.56 13.68 73.81
N LYS A 104 -28.37 13.17 74.75
CA LYS A 104 -28.76 11.76 74.80
C LYS A 104 -29.55 11.26 73.59
N ASP A 105 -30.17 12.15 72.83
CA ASP A 105 -30.96 11.79 71.65
C ASP A 105 -30.10 11.69 70.39
N VAL A 106 -28.88 12.26 70.40
CA VAL A 106 -27.96 12.29 69.26
C VAL A 106 -26.72 11.42 69.45
N CYS A 107 -26.30 11.22 70.70
CA CYS A 107 -25.13 10.43 71.08
C CYS A 107 -25.48 9.46 72.20
N ARG A 108 -24.93 8.24 72.16
CA ARG A 108 -25.03 7.31 73.28
C ARG A 108 -24.24 7.86 74.46
N VAL A 109 -24.96 8.33 75.48
CA VAL A 109 -24.42 8.96 76.70
C VAL A 109 -23.36 8.08 77.35
N GLN A 110 -22.11 8.54 77.36
CA GLN A 110 -21.03 7.88 78.10
C GLN A 110 -20.92 8.46 79.52
N PHE A 111 -20.58 7.59 80.48
CA PHE A 111 -20.38 7.97 81.88
C PHE A 111 -18.91 7.83 82.27
N PRO A 112 -18.36 8.73 83.11
CA PRO A 112 -17.00 8.59 83.63
C PRO A 112 -16.84 7.30 84.44
N LYS A 113 -15.83 6.48 84.13
CA LYS A 113 -15.45 5.34 84.95
C LYS A 113 -14.46 5.80 86.03
N PHE A 114 -14.89 5.88 87.29
CA PHE A 114 -14.01 6.14 88.43
C PHE A 114 -13.68 4.80 89.11
N ASN A 115 -12.46 4.31 88.93
CA ASN A 115 -11.97 3.16 89.70
C ASN A 115 -11.61 3.65 91.12
N ALA A 116 -11.99 2.90 92.15
CA ALA A 116 -11.94 3.32 93.55
C ALA A 116 -10.53 3.47 94.17
N THR A 117 -9.46 3.34 93.38
CA THR A 117 -8.09 3.48 93.87
C THR A 117 -7.20 4.01 92.75
N GLU A 118 -7.12 5.33 92.59
CA GLU A 118 -5.94 6.12 92.15
C GLU A 118 -6.36 7.56 91.78
N THR A 119 -5.70 8.53 92.40
CA THR A 119 -5.76 9.96 92.10
C THR A 119 -5.04 10.26 90.78
N ALA A 120 -5.70 10.01 89.63
CA ALA A 120 -5.34 10.57 88.32
C ALA A 120 -6.51 10.39 87.31
N GLY A 121 -7.58 11.18 87.46
CA GLY A 121 -8.79 11.12 86.62
C GLY A 121 -8.66 11.67 85.18
N THR A 122 -7.52 11.50 84.51
CA THR A 122 -7.29 12.09 83.17
C THR A 122 -6.95 11.11 82.04
N GLN A 123 -6.59 9.84 82.32
CA GLN A 123 -6.11 8.95 81.25
C GLN A 123 -7.21 8.23 80.44
N ASN A 124 -8.45 8.10 80.94
CA ASN A 124 -9.48 7.29 80.26
C ASN A 124 -10.56 8.08 79.49
N VAL A 125 -10.48 9.42 79.45
CA VAL A 125 -11.38 10.25 78.62
C VAL A 125 -10.81 10.49 77.23
N GLN A 126 -9.50 10.36 77.04
CA GLN A 126 -8.87 10.60 75.74
C GLN A 126 -9.16 9.49 74.71
N SER A 127 -9.33 8.23 75.12
CA SER A 127 -9.47 7.06 74.24
C SER A 127 -10.89 6.67 73.85
N SER A 128 -11.93 7.26 74.46
CA SER A 128 -13.33 6.89 74.16
C SER A 128 -13.83 7.58 72.90
N LYS A 129 -14.23 6.81 71.88
CA LYS A 129 -14.87 7.30 70.64
C LYS A 129 -16.37 7.50 70.91
N PRO A 130 -16.95 8.70 70.66
CA PRO A 130 -18.39 8.91 70.75
C PRO A 130 -19.15 8.02 69.75
N VAL A 131 -20.30 7.47 70.17
CA VAL A 131 -21.19 6.67 69.29
C VAL A 131 -22.42 7.50 68.97
N ILE A 132 -22.55 7.90 67.71
CA ILE A 132 -23.68 8.68 67.20
C ILE A 132 -24.88 7.75 67.01
N VAL A 133 -26.05 8.15 67.51
CA VAL A 133 -27.32 7.44 67.33
C VAL A 133 -28.34 8.25 66.53
N ALA A 134 -27.96 9.45 66.09
CA ALA A 134 -28.75 10.32 65.23
C ALA A 134 -28.94 9.72 63.81
N PHE A 135 -29.87 10.30 63.03
CA PHE A 135 -30.15 9.99 61.62
C PHE A 135 -30.79 8.62 61.33
N ASN A 136 -31.01 7.78 62.34
CA ASN A 136 -31.56 6.42 62.18
C ASN A 136 -30.71 5.56 61.20
N LEU A 137 -29.39 5.76 61.26
CA LEU A 137 -28.39 5.03 60.53
C LEU A 137 -27.60 4.14 61.50
N SER A 138 -27.18 2.97 61.04
CA SER A 138 -26.28 2.14 61.85
C SER A 138 -24.89 2.78 61.96
N GLU A 139 -24.10 2.37 62.95
CA GLU A 139 -22.70 2.82 63.06
C GLU A 139 -21.89 2.42 61.81
N GLU A 140 -22.21 1.29 61.18
CA GLU A 140 -21.61 0.84 59.93
C GLU A 140 -21.95 1.80 58.77
N ASP A 141 -23.21 2.22 58.65
CA ASP A 141 -23.67 3.17 57.63
C ASP A 141 -22.96 4.53 57.76
N LEU A 142 -22.84 5.05 58.99
CA LEU A 142 -22.18 6.33 59.26
C LEU A 142 -20.68 6.29 58.97
N ASN A 143 -20.02 5.15 59.20
CA ASN A 143 -18.62 4.95 58.83
C ASN A 143 -18.42 4.73 57.31
N ALA A 144 -19.43 4.22 56.60
CA ALA A 144 -19.37 4.01 55.16
C ALA A 144 -19.52 5.31 54.36
N ILE A 145 -20.35 6.26 54.81
CA ILE A 145 -20.64 7.52 54.09
C ILE A 145 -19.37 8.32 53.71
N PRO A 146 -18.39 8.57 54.61
CA PRO A 146 -17.14 9.23 54.25
C PRO A 146 -16.36 8.52 53.14
N LEU A 147 -16.34 7.18 53.16
CA LEU A 147 -15.67 6.37 52.15
C LEU A 147 -16.35 6.53 50.79
N VAL A 148 -17.68 6.51 50.76
CA VAL A 148 -18.46 6.77 49.54
C VAL A 148 -18.14 8.16 48.98
N LEU A 149 -18.16 9.19 49.84
CA LEU A 149 -17.89 10.58 49.47
C LEU A 149 -16.48 10.79 48.92
N GLN A 150 -15.48 10.04 49.38
CA GLN A 150 -14.12 10.11 48.84
C GLN A 150 -14.06 9.82 47.33
N HIS A 151 -14.85 8.85 46.85
CA HIS A 151 -14.85 8.43 45.45
C HIS A 151 -15.71 9.33 44.54
N THR A 152 -16.60 10.15 45.09
CA THR A 152 -17.47 11.07 44.33
C THR A 152 -16.72 12.18 43.59
N LYS A 153 -15.43 12.38 43.88
CA LYS A 153 -14.56 13.32 43.17
C LYS A 153 -14.21 12.86 41.75
N ALA A 154 -14.25 11.55 41.47
CA ALA A 154 -13.99 10.99 40.15
C ALA A 154 -15.25 11.08 39.26
N TYR A 155 -15.10 11.57 38.04
CA TYR A 155 -16.21 11.79 37.12
C TYR A 155 -16.84 10.49 36.63
N SER A 156 -16.02 9.54 36.18
CA SER A 156 -16.44 8.19 35.79
C SER A 156 -17.16 7.44 36.91
N PHE A 157 -16.71 7.57 38.16
CA PHE A 157 -17.41 7.02 39.33
C PHE A 157 -18.81 7.63 39.44
N LYS A 158 -18.93 8.95 39.29
CA LYS A 158 -20.22 9.66 39.30
C LYS A 158 -21.16 9.19 38.17
N GLN A 159 -20.64 8.89 36.98
CA GLN A 159 -21.44 8.39 35.86
C GLN A 159 -22.01 6.99 36.14
N ILE A 160 -21.15 6.06 36.56
CA ILE A 160 -21.57 4.69 36.95
C ILE A 160 -22.57 4.77 38.10
N TRP A 161 -22.30 5.62 39.09
CA TRP A 161 -23.18 5.83 40.24
C TRP A 161 -24.57 6.33 39.82
N ILE A 162 -24.64 7.35 38.96
CA ILE A 162 -25.92 7.89 38.46
C ILE A 162 -26.68 6.82 37.66
N LYS A 163 -25.99 6.04 36.83
CA LYS A 163 -26.56 4.95 36.03
C LYS A 163 -27.19 3.88 36.94
N ASN A 164 -26.43 3.38 37.91
CA ASN A 164 -26.91 2.37 38.86
C ASN A 164 -28.04 2.92 39.73
N GLY A 165 -27.90 4.13 40.26
CA GLY A 165 -28.95 4.78 41.05
C GLY A 165 -30.27 4.97 40.28
N ARG A 166 -30.22 5.31 38.98
CA ARG A 166 -31.40 5.37 38.10
C ARG A 166 -32.01 3.99 37.89
N ASN A 167 -31.19 2.98 37.64
CA ASN A 167 -31.65 1.60 37.44
C ASN A 167 -32.33 1.04 38.69
N THR A 168 -31.76 1.24 39.88
CA THR A 168 -32.35 0.83 41.16
C THR A 168 -33.63 1.61 41.47
N LYS A 169 -33.69 2.90 41.13
CA LYS A 169 -34.92 3.71 41.27
C LYS A 169 -36.02 3.21 40.34
N LEU A 170 -35.69 2.87 39.09
CA LEU A 170 -36.61 2.29 38.12
C LEU A 170 -37.13 0.92 38.56
N SER A 171 -36.25 0.06 39.08
CA SER A 171 -36.65 -1.28 39.55
C SER A 171 -37.57 -1.25 40.76
N LYS A 172 -37.41 -0.26 41.65
CA LYS A 172 -38.22 -0.12 42.88
C LYS A 172 -39.47 0.75 42.69
N GLY A 173 -39.55 1.55 41.63
CA GLY A 173 -40.71 2.42 41.33
C GLY A 173 -40.95 3.57 42.33
N ARG A 174 -40.02 3.83 43.25
CA ARG A 174 -40.08 4.88 44.28
C ARG A 174 -38.71 5.50 44.53
N LYS A 175 -38.66 6.59 45.30
CA LYS A 175 -37.38 7.12 45.79
C LYS A 175 -36.69 6.11 46.72
N LEU A 176 -35.37 6.07 46.61
CA LEU A 176 -34.49 5.17 47.37
C LEU A 176 -34.28 5.69 48.79
N LYS A 177 -34.21 4.78 49.76
CA LYS A 177 -33.82 5.08 51.15
C LYS A 177 -32.29 5.04 51.27
N VAL A 178 -31.72 5.70 52.28
CA VAL A 178 -30.25 5.73 52.49
C VAL A 178 -29.65 4.34 52.65
N ASN A 179 -30.29 3.46 53.43
CA ASN A 179 -29.83 2.08 53.58
C ASN A 179 -29.77 1.37 52.21
N GLU A 180 -30.79 1.52 51.37
CA GLU A 180 -30.83 0.91 50.03
C GLU A 180 -29.72 1.45 49.10
N ILE A 181 -29.33 2.71 49.28
CA ILE A 181 -28.22 3.29 48.52
C ILE A 181 -26.88 2.71 48.99
N LEU A 182 -26.71 2.54 50.29
CA LEU A 182 -25.48 1.97 50.87
C LEU A 182 -25.36 0.46 50.63
N THR A 183 -26.48 -0.27 50.54
CA THR A 183 -26.48 -1.74 50.37
C THR A 183 -26.64 -2.20 48.93
N GLU A 184 -27.36 -1.46 48.08
CA GLU A 184 -27.64 -1.88 46.69
C GLU A 184 -26.82 -1.05 45.69
N VAL A 185 -26.84 0.29 45.79
CA VAL A 185 -26.20 1.17 44.78
C VAL A 185 -24.68 1.23 44.96
N TRP A 186 -24.21 1.37 46.20
CA TRP A 186 -22.78 1.55 46.49
C TRP A 186 -21.92 0.32 46.15
N PRO A 187 -22.26 -0.90 46.60
CA PRO A 187 -21.42 -2.06 46.33
C PRO A 187 -21.33 -2.36 44.84
N GLU A 188 -22.46 -2.25 44.13
CA GLU A 188 -22.53 -2.44 42.67
C GLU A 188 -21.69 -1.39 41.93
N THR A 189 -21.84 -0.11 42.30
CA THR A 189 -21.05 0.96 41.68
C THR A 189 -19.56 0.80 41.94
N ARG A 190 -19.17 0.46 43.17
CA ARG A 190 -17.77 0.23 43.53
C ARG A 190 -17.19 -0.94 42.74
N GLN A 191 -17.91 -2.04 42.60
CA GLN A 191 -17.46 -3.20 41.84
C GLN A 191 -17.26 -2.86 40.36
N GLN A 192 -18.23 -2.19 39.74
CA GLN A 192 -18.14 -1.78 38.33
C GLN A 192 -17.00 -0.78 38.12
N TRP A 193 -16.84 0.18 39.04
CA TRP A 193 -15.75 1.16 38.97
C TRP A 193 -14.37 0.49 39.09
N VAL A 194 -14.17 -0.42 40.05
CA VAL A 194 -12.91 -1.17 40.17
C VAL A 194 -12.62 -1.98 38.91
N SER A 195 -13.63 -2.65 38.36
CA SER A 195 -13.48 -3.38 37.09
C SER A 195 -13.11 -2.47 35.93
N LEU A 196 -13.71 -1.28 35.84
CA LEU A 196 -13.37 -0.27 34.82
C LEU A 196 -11.92 0.19 34.98
N CYS A 197 -11.45 0.42 36.20
CA CYS A 197 -10.06 0.80 36.49
C CYS A 197 -9.06 -0.27 36.03
N GLU A 198 -9.36 -1.55 36.30
CA GLU A 198 -8.51 -2.68 35.89
C GLU A 198 -8.47 -2.82 34.36
N LYS A 199 -9.63 -2.76 33.70
CA LYS A 199 -9.72 -2.81 32.22
C LYS A 199 -8.95 -1.67 31.58
N LEU A 200 -9.06 -0.46 32.12
CA LEU A 200 -8.38 0.72 31.63
C LEU A 200 -6.84 0.59 31.78
N ARG A 201 -6.37 0.13 32.95
CA ARG A 201 -4.95 -0.13 33.20
C ARG A 201 -4.38 -1.15 32.22
N ASN A 202 -5.05 -2.28 32.05
CA ASN A 202 -4.61 -3.36 31.16
C ASN A 202 -4.83 -3.06 29.66
N GLY A 203 -5.67 -2.07 29.34
CA GLY A 203 -6.01 -1.71 27.95
C GLY A 203 -7.04 -2.64 27.32
N ASP A 204 -7.76 -3.39 28.15
CA ASP A 204 -8.88 -4.25 27.76
C ASP A 204 -10.18 -3.45 27.55
N ILE A 205 -10.18 -2.18 27.95
CA ILE A 205 -11.28 -1.26 27.64
C ILE A 205 -11.34 -1.02 26.13
N SER A 206 -12.54 -0.97 25.58
CA SER A 206 -12.76 -0.63 24.18
C SER A 206 -12.84 0.88 23.96
N PHE A 207 -12.71 1.32 22.71
CA PHE A 207 -12.89 2.74 22.38
C PHE A 207 -14.32 3.23 22.63
N GLY A 208 -15.34 2.40 22.42
CA GLY A 208 -16.74 2.74 22.70
C GLY A 208 -17.01 2.92 24.19
N ASP A 209 -16.55 1.98 25.02
CA ASP A 209 -16.64 2.09 26.49
C ASP A 209 -15.85 3.30 27.01
N PHE A 210 -14.66 3.55 26.43
CA PHE A 210 -13.86 4.71 26.79
C PHE A 210 -14.59 6.03 26.49
N GLU A 211 -15.25 6.14 25.33
CA GLU A 211 -16.08 7.29 25.00
C GLU A 211 -17.29 7.42 25.95
N GLU A 212 -18.00 6.33 26.27
CA GLU A 212 -19.17 6.38 27.17
C GLU A 212 -18.82 6.90 28.57
N TYR A 213 -17.73 6.42 29.18
CA TYR A 213 -17.41 6.71 30.57
C TYR A 213 -16.52 7.94 30.78
N PHE A 214 -15.74 8.33 29.77
CA PHE A 214 -14.72 9.39 29.89
C PHE A 214 -14.94 10.58 28.94
N TYR A 215 -15.84 10.50 27.95
CA TYR A 215 -16.10 11.59 27.01
C TYR A 215 -17.38 12.37 27.38
N SER A 216 -17.29 13.70 27.45
CA SER A 216 -18.44 14.61 27.53
C SER A 216 -18.12 15.92 26.80
N GLU A 217 -19.15 16.65 26.33
CA GLU A 217 -18.97 17.95 25.65
C GLU A 217 -18.24 18.99 26.52
N GLU A 218 -18.26 18.85 27.85
CA GLU A 218 -17.57 19.71 28.83
C GLU A 218 -16.11 19.31 29.11
N CYS A 219 -15.67 18.16 28.57
CA CYS A 219 -14.34 17.55 28.74
C CYS A 219 -13.47 17.60 27.47
N ASN A 220 -13.69 18.57 26.57
CA ASN A 220 -12.77 18.87 25.46
C ASN A 220 -11.35 19.33 25.90
N ASN A 221 -11.09 19.40 27.21
CA ASN A 221 -9.80 19.75 27.79
C ASN A 221 -9.08 18.49 28.29
N SER A 222 -8.02 18.10 27.56
CA SER A 222 -7.06 17.05 27.91
C SER A 222 -6.70 17.03 29.41
N ASP A 223 -6.53 18.21 29.99
CA ASP A 223 -6.12 18.42 31.38
C ASP A 223 -7.10 17.87 32.44
N LYS A 224 -8.41 17.83 32.15
CA LYS A 224 -9.40 17.29 33.11
C LYS A 224 -9.36 15.76 33.13
N LEU A 225 -9.27 15.15 31.94
CA LEU A 225 -9.15 13.71 31.79
C LEU A 225 -7.82 13.21 32.35
N GLU A 226 -6.72 13.95 32.14
CA GLU A 226 -5.41 13.64 32.73
C GLU A 226 -5.44 13.68 34.25
N LYS A 227 -6.03 14.73 34.85
CA LYS A 227 -6.22 14.81 36.31
C LYS A 227 -7.10 13.70 36.87
N GLU A 228 -8.12 13.27 36.11
CA GLU A 228 -8.96 12.15 36.50
C GLU A 228 -8.19 10.84 36.45
N LEU A 229 -7.46 10.58 35.36
CA LEU A 229 -6.64 9.39 35.12
C LEU A 229 -5.50 9.23 36.14
N VAL A 230 -4.86 10.34 36.53
CA VAL A 230 -3.88 10.40 37.63
C VAL A 230 -4.54 10.09 38.97
N GLY A 231 -5.82 10.46 39.17
CA GLY A 231 -6.58 10.09 40.37
C GLY A 231 -6.75 8.58 40.58
N PHE A 232 -6.59 7.76 39.54
CA PHE A 232 -6.72 6.30 39.61
C PHE A 232 -5.45 5.56 40.03
N THR A 233 -4.29 6.24 40.08
CA THR A 233 -3.05 5.60 40.51
C THR A 233 -3.00 5.45 42.04
N GLY A 234 -3.78 6.22 42.79
CA GLY A 234 -3.68 6.25 44.26
C GLY A 234 -2.23 6.56 44.68
N ASP A 235 -1.68 5.76 45.60
CA ASP A 235 -0.27 5.85 46.04
C ASP A 235 0.72 5.09 45.12
N SER A 236 0.25 4.50 44.02
CA SER A 236 1.09 3.77 43.07
C SER A 236 1.94 4.72 42.22
N THR A 237 3.22 4.38 42.04
CA THR A 237 4.15 5.10 41.15
C THR A 237 4.04 4.68 39.67
N ASP A 238 3.19 3.71 39.34
CA ASP A 238 3.02 3.23 37.95
C ASP A 238 2.02 4.09 37.17
N CYS A 239 2.54 5.14 36.53
CA CYS A 239 1.78 6.09 35.71
C CYS A 239 2.02 5.91 34.20
N GLY A 240 2.88 4.97 33.78
CA GLY A 240 3.35 4.86 32.39
C GLY A 240 2.25 4.45 31.40
N TRP A 241 1.26 3.70 31.87
CA TRP A 241 0.12 3.28 31.04
C TRP A 241 -0.82 4.44 30.68
N ILE A 242 -0.84 5.54 31.46
CA ILE A 242 -1.74 6.69 31.26
C ILE A 242 -1.42 7.38 29.93
N GLN A 243 -0.13 7.67 29.68
CA GLN A 243 0.30 8.29 28.43
C GLN A 243 -0.03 7.40 27.23
N SER A 244 0.18 6.09 27.36
CA SER A 244 -0.14 5.12 26.31
C SER A 244 -1.63 5.13 25.93
N ARG A 245 -2.55 5.25 26.91
CA ARG A 245 -3.99 5.33 26.63
C ARG A 245 -4.37 6.66 25.98
N PHE A 246 -3.76 7.76 26.39
CA PHE A 246 -3.95 9.07 25.77
C PHE A 246 -3.54 9.06 24.30
N ASP A 247 -2.35 8.54 24.00
CA ASP A 247 -1.85 8.46 22.64
C ASP A 247 -2.74 7.55 21.77
N GLN A 248 -3.22 6.43 22.32
CA GLN A 248 -4.15 5.54 21.64
C GLN A 248 -5.48 6.23 21.31
N PHE A 249 -6.07 6.97 22.27
CA PHE A 249 -7.31 7.70 22.06
C PHE A 249 -7.16 8.87 21.07
N HIS A 250 -6.07 9.63 21.16
CA HIS A 250 -5.81 10.71 20.22
C HIS A 250 -5.62 10.18 18.80
N ASN A 251 -4.86 9.08 18.65
CA ASN A 251 -4.62 8.46 17.35
C ASN A 251 -5.86 7.74 16.79
N PHE A 252 -6.77 7.24 17.63
CA PHE A 252 -8.02 6.63 17.19
C PHE A 252 -8.86 7.57 16.31
N LYS A 253 -8.91 8.86 16.63
CA LYS A 253 -9.61 9.88 15.81
C LYS A 253 -9.07 9.95 14.38
N THR A 254 -7.82 9.57 14.18
CA THR A 254 -7.17 9.63 12.87
C THR A 254 -7.44 8.40 12.00
N VAL A 255 -7.94 7.31 12.58
CA VAL A 255 -8.27 6.07 11.86
C VAL A 255 -9.33 6.33 10.78
N TYR A 256 -10.32 7.18 11.07
CA TYR A 256 -11.38 7.55 10.13
C TYR A 256 -10.85 8.25 8.87
N THR A 257 -9.74 8.99 8.97
CA THR A 257 -9.11 9.64 7.81
C THR A 257 -8.44 8.65 6.86
N CYS A 258 -8.02 7.49 7.37
CA CYS A 258 -7.35 6.44 6.60
C CYS A 258 -8.33 5.52 5.86
N LEU A 259 -9.64 5.61 6.16
CA LEU A 259 -10.65 4.63 5.74
C LEU A 259 -10.77 4.51 4.21
N LYS A 260 -10.72 5.63 3.49
CA LYS A 260 -10.81 5.63 2.02
C LYS A 260 -9.64 4.86 1.40
N GLY A 261 -8.41 5.17 1.81
CA GLY A 261 -7.20 4.48 1.35
C GLY A 261 -7.18 3.00 1.75
N ALA A 262 -7.58 2.68 2.98
CA ALA A 262 -7.67 1.31 3.48
C ALA A 262 -8.63 0.44 2.65
N ASN A 263 -9.83 0.96 2.35
CA ASN A 263 -10.82 0.26 1.53
C ASN A 263 -10.35 0.08 0.08
N ALA A 264 -9.74 1.12 -0.51
CA ALA A 264 -9.21 1.04 -1.87
C ALA A 264 -8.15 -0.07 -2.00
N ILE A 265 -7.22 -0.16 -1.04
CA ILE A 265 -6.19 -1.21 -1.01
C ILE A 265 -6.81 -2.59 -0.81
N MET A 266 -7.71 -2.76 0.17
CA MET A 266 -8.29 -4.09 0.42
C MET A 266 -9.13 -4.61 -0.74
N ASN A 267 -9.81 -3.72 -1.48
CA ASN A 267 -10.51 -4.09 -2.70
C ASN A 267 -9.54 -4.63 -3.78
N ILE A 268 -8.39 -3.99 -3.95
CA ILE A 268 -7.34 -4.44 -4.88
C ILE A 268 -6.74 -5.79 -4.42
N VAL A 269 -6.41 -5.92 -3.14
CA VAL A 269 -5.85 -7.15 -2.55
C VAL A 269 -6.79 -8.33 -2.79
N GLY A 270 -8.08 -8.16 -2.49
CA GLY A 270 -9.09 -9.19 -2.71
C GLY A 270 -9.29 -9.52 -4.20
N LYS A 271 -9.37 -8.49 -5.05
CA LYS A 271 -9.63 -8.67 -6.49
C LYS A 271 -8.48 -9.35 -7.24
N TYR A 272 -7.24 -9.01 -6.91
CA TYR A 272 -6.06 -9.54 -7.61
C TYR A 272 -5.33 -10.67 -6.86
N GLY A 273 -5.84 -11.09 -5.69
CA GLY A 273 -5.28 -12.19 -4.90
C GLY A 273 -3.85 -11.91 -4.39
N LEU A 274 -3.56 -10.66 -4.02
CA LEU A 274 -2.23 -10.27 -3.55
C LEU A 274 -1.89 -10.98 -2.24
N LYS A 275 -0.70 -11.58 -2.17
CA LYS A 275 -0.20 -12.28 -0.98
C LYS A 275 0.67 -11.33 -0.15
N GLY A 276 0.47 -11.31 1.16
CA GLY A 276 1.19 -10.45 2.10
C GLY A 276 0.43 -10.30 3.41
N ASP A 277 1.06 -9.64 4.39
CA ASP A 277 0.40 -9.32 5.66
C ASP A 277 -0.40 -8.01 5.56
N PHE A 278 -1.72 -8.13 5.46
CA PHE A 278 -2.67 -7.01 5.44
C PHE A 278 -3.54 -6.97 6.71
N SER A 279 -3.10 -7.63 7.79
CA SER A 279 -3.83 -7.74 9.05
C SER A 279 -4.12 -6.37 9.68
N HIS A 280 -3.14 -5.45 9.69
CA HIS A 280 -3.30 -4.10 10.23
C HIS A 280 -4.34 -3.25 9.48
N ILE A 281 -4.36 -3.32 8.13
CA ILE A 281 -5.37 -2.61 7.31
C ILE A 281 -6.77 -3.20 7.57
N SER A 282 -6.84 -4.52 7.74
CA SER A 282 -8.10 -5.21 8.08
C SER A 282 -8.60 -4.81 9.48
N GLN A 283 -7.71 -4.64 10.45
CA GLN A 283 -8.04 -4.14 11.79
C GLN A 283 -8.54 -2.69 11.75
N ILE A 284 -7.89 -1.81 10.98
CA ILE A 284 -8.34 -0.41 10.77
C ILE A 284 -9.79 -0.36 10.24
N ILE A 285 -10.10 -1.19 9.24
CA ILE A 285 -11.46 -1.24 8.67
C ILE A 285 -12.48 -1.74 9.70
N LYS A 286 -12.13 -2.76 10.51
CA LYS A 286 -13.01 -3.26 11.59
C LYS A 286 -13.30 -2.18 12.62
N ILE A 287 -12.27 -1.46 13.08
CA ILE A 287 -12.40 -0.34 14.03
C ILE A 287 -13.39 0.71 13.51
N THR A 288 -13.30 1.10 12.24
CA THR A 288 -14.20 2.13 11.67
C THR A 288 -15.65 1.67 11.46
N LYS A 289 -15.92 0.36 11.45
CA LYS A 289 -17.27 -0.19 11.30
C LYS A 289 -18.05 -0.26 12.62
N GLY A 290 -17.44 0.16 13.72
CA GLY A 290 -18.06 0.13 15.05
C GLY A 290 -17.89 -1.21 15.78
N ASP A 291 -16.96 -2.06 15.33
CA ASP A 291 -16.56 -3.22 16.12
C ASP A 291 -15.87 -2.75 17.40
N ASP A 292 -16.25 -3.34 18.54
CA ASP A 292 -15.73 -2.98 19.84
C ASP A 292 -14.29 -3.49 20.00
N VAL A 293 -13.30 -2.65 19.68
CA VAL A 293 -11.88 -3.00 19.70
C VAL A 293 -11.22 -2.50 20.97
N GLU A 294 -10.61 -3.44 21.72
CA GLU A 294 -9.79 -3.16 22.90
C GLU A 294 -8.62 -2.23 22.55
N MET A 295 -8.38 -1.20 23.39
CA MET A 295 -7.35 -0.19 23.14
C MET A 295 -5.94 -0.79 23.03
N LYS A 296 -5.62 -1.87 23.75
CA LYS A 296 -4.31 -2.57 23.67
C LYS A 296 -3.97 -3.11 22.28
N LYS A 297 -4.98 -3.36 21.43
CA LYS A 297 -4.78 -3.81 20.03
C LYS A 297 -4.37 -2.66 19.12
N PHE A 298 -4.49 -1.41 19.59
CA PHE A 298 -4.01 -0.22 18.89
C PHE A 298 -2.56 0.05 19.29
N ASP A 299 -1.64 -0.65 18.62
CA ASP A 299 -0.21 -0.59 18.91
C ASP A 299 0.54 0.38 17.98
N VAL A 300 1.86 0.49 18.19
CA VAL A 300 2.75 1.35 17.39
C VAL A 300 2.74 0.96 15.90
N SER A 301 2.56 -0.33 15.60
CA SER A 301 2.54 -0.81 14.22
C SER A 301 1.31 -0.31 13.47
N LEU A 302 0.15 -0.30 14.12
CA LEU A 302 -1.12 0.15 13.56
C LEU A 302 -1.15 1.68 13.37
N VAL A 303 -0.50 2.43 14.27
CA VAL A 303 -0.24 3.87 14.11
C VAL A 303 0.63 4.14 12.88
N LYS A 304 1.71 3.36 12.70
CA LYS A 304 2.57 3.46 11.52
C LYS A 304 1.78 3.17 10.24
N THR A 305 0.95 2.13 10.22
CA THR A 305 0.05 1.85 9.09
C THR A 305 -0.89 3.02 8.79
N CYS A 306 -1.49 3.64 9.81
CA CYS A 306 -2.31 4.84 9.63
C CYS A 306 -1.52 6.00 9.00
N SER A 307 -0.27 6.23 9.43
CA SER A 307 0.58 7.28 8.85
C SER A 307 0.83 7.09 7.36
N ILE A 308 1.03 5.85 6.91
CA ILE A 308 1.22 5.50 5.50
C ILE A 308 -0.08 5.71 4.73
N LEU A 309 -1.20 5.23 5.27
CA LEU A 309 -2.51 5.35 4.64
C LEU A 309 -2.98 6.80 4.50
N ARG A 310 -2.61 7.71 5.42
CA ARG A 310 -2.87 9.15 5.26
C ARG A 310 -2.15 9.76 4.07
N GLY A 311 -1.03 9.19 3.65
CA GLY A 311 -0.32 9.61 2.43
C GLY A 311 -1.09 9.29 1.14
N ILE A 312 -2.16 8.50 1.23
CA ILE A 312 -3.07 8.18 0.12
C ILE A 312 -4.21 9.19 0.12
N ASP A 313 -3.96 10.33 -0.51
CA ASP A 313 -4.96 11.36 -0.75
C ASP A 313 -6.04 10.92 -1.75
N ASP A 314 -7.09 11.73 -1.89
CA ASP A 314 -8.23 11.42 -2.77
C ASP A 314 -7.80 11.18 -4.24
N LYS A 315 -6.77 11.89 -4.74
CA LYS A 315 -6.27 11.70 -6.11
C LYS A 315 -5.64 10.31 -6.29
N LYS A 316 -4.87 9.86 -5.30
CA LYS A 316 -4.28 8.50 -5.31
C LYS A 316 -5.35 7.43 -5.16
N VAL A 317 -6.40 7.68 -4.37
CA VAL A 317 -7.57 6.79 -4.30
C VAL A 317 -8.25 6.66 -5.66
N ASP A 318 -8.38 7.76 -6.41
CA ASP A 318 -8.93 7.72 -7.78
C ASP A 318 -8.06 6.87 -8.71
N CYS A 319 -6.73 7.03 -8.66
CA CYS A 319 -5.80 6.19 -9.43
C CYS A 319 -5.95 4.69 -9.08
N LEU A 320 -6.03 4.36 -7.79
CA LEU A 320 -6.25 2.98 -7.32
C LEU A 320 -7.62 2.44 -7.76
N THR A 321 -8.64 3.29 -7.80
CA THR A 321 -9.99 2.94 -8.27
C THR A 321 -10.01 2.67 -9.77
N VAL A 322 -9.28 3.47 -10.57
CA VAL A 322 -9.10 3.21 -12.01
C VAL A 322 -8.37 1.89 -12.20
N PHE A 323 -7.26 1.66 -11.48
CA PHE A 323 -6.55 0.38 -11.52
C PHE A 323 -7.46 -0.80 -11.20
N TYR A 324 -8.26 -0.70 -10.13
CA TYR A 324 -9.27 -1.70 -9.75
C TYR A 324 -10.29 -1.97 -10.88
N LYS A 325 -10.69 -0.95 -11.65
CA LYS A 325 -11.62 -1.10 -12.77
C LYS A 325 -10.97 -1.72 -14.01
N CYS A 326 -9.68 -1.50 -14.23
CA CYS A 326 -8.91 -2.00 -15.38
C CYS A 326 -8.57 -3.49 -15.32
N GLN A 327 -9.39 -4.32 -14.67
CA GLN A 327 -9.14 -5.76 -14.55
C GLN A 327 -8.88 -6.46 -15.89
N PRO A 328 -9.68 -6.26 -16.96
CA PRO A 328 -9.41 -6.93 -18.24
C PRO A 328 -8.03 -6.62 -18.81
N LEU A 329 -7.55 -5.38 -18.64
CA LEU A 329 -6.20 -4.98 -19.05
C LEU A 329 -5.13 -5.64 -18.18
N VAL A 330 -5.33 -5.70 -16.86
CA VAL A 330 -4.36 -6.31 -15.94
C VAL A 330 -4.28 -7.82 -16.16
N ASP A 331 -5.40 -8.49 -16.36
CA ASP A 331 -5.46 -9.93 -16.65
C ASP A 331 -4.81 -10.20 -18.01
N TRP A 332 -5.12 -9.39 -19.03
CA TRP A 332 -4.43 -9.45 -20.32
C TRP A 332 -2.91 -9.23 -20.20
N LEU A 333 -2.46 -8.27 -19.38
CA LEU A 333 -1.03 -8.01 -19.15
C LEU A 333 -0.35 -9.20 -18.45
N LYS A 334 -1.01 -9.80 -17.45
CA LYS A 334 -0.51 -11.00 -16.76
C LYS A 334 -0.43 -12.20 -17.71
N ASP A 335 -1.42 -12.36 -18.58
CA ASP A 335 -1.48 -13.44 -19.56
C ASP A 335 -0.47 -13.25 -20.70
N SER A 336 -0.16 -11.98 -21.04
CA SER A 336 0.73 -11.64 -22.15
C SER A 336 2.21 -11.58 -21.76
N MET A 337 2.54 -11.41 -20.47
CA MET A 337 3.93 -11.35 -19.99
C MET A 337 4.39 -12.68 -19.41
N LYS A 338 5.15 -13.44 -20.20
CA LYS A 338 5.79 -14.69 -19.74
C LYS A 338 6.81 -14.38 -18.63
N ALA A 339 6.63 -14.93 -17.43
CA ALA A 339 7.62 -14.90 -16.36
C ALA A 339 8.32 -16.26 -16.19
N LEU A 340 9.44 -16.28 -15.45
CA LEU A 340 10.20 -17.53 -15.19
C LEU A 340 9.33 -18.65 -14.60
N LYS A 341 8.37 -18.28 -13.74
CA LYS A 341 7.41 -19.21 -13.13
C LYS A 341 6.49 -19.92 -14.13
N ASP A 342 6.28 -19.32 -15.31
CA ASP A 342 5.38 -19.83 -16.34
C ASP A 342 6.13 -20.68 -17.40
N VAL A 343 7.47 -20.61 -17.41
CA VAL A 343 8.32 -21.28 -18.42
C VAL A 343 9.21 -22.39 -17.84
N LEU A 344 9.41 -22.45 -16.52
CA LEU A 344 10.26 -23.46 -15.87
C LEU A 344 9.46 -24.38 -14.94
N ALA A 345 9.64 -25.69 -15.14
CA ALA A 345 9.14 -26.73 -14.26
C ALA A 345 10.12 -27.92 -14.23
N LEU A 346 10.14 -28.65 -13.12
CA LEU A 346 10.87 -29.91 -12.97
C LEU A 346 9.88 -31.04 -12.69
N SER A 347 9.86 -32.05 -13.57
CA SER A 347 9.15 -33.30 -13.35
C SER A 347 10.08 -34.35 -12.74
N VAL A 348 9.65 -34.99 -11.66
CA VAL A 348 10.36 -36.13 -11.05
C VAL A 348 9.44 -37.35 -11.10
N ILE A 349 9.93 -38.41 -11.71
CA ILE A 349 9.23 -39.70 -11.77
C ILE A 349 9.61 -40.52 -10.54
N HIS A 350 8.64 -40.92 -9.73
CA HIS A 350 8.85 -41.89 -8.65
C HIS A 350 8.42 -43.27 -9.13
N GLU A 351 9.36 -44.22 -9.18
CA GLU A 351 9.05 -45.64 -9.19
C GLU A 351 8.54 -46.01 -7.80
N GLY A 352 7.26 -46.35 -7.69
CA GLY A 352 6.67 -46.79 -6.45
C GLY A 352 7.24 -48.15 -6.06
N SER A 353 7.91 -48.23 -4.91
CA SER A 353 8.16 -49.51 -4.25
C SER A 353 6.84 -49.98 -3.61
N SER A 354 5.97 -50.60 -4.40
CA SER A 354 4.83 -51.38 -3.89
C SER A 354 4.88 -52.79 -4.48
N GLU A 355 5.30 -53.73 -3.65
CA GLU A 355 5.12 -55.18 -3.84
C GLU A 355 3.63 -55.54 -3.76
N THR A 356 2.83 -55.11 -4.73
CA THR A 356 1.52 -55.71 -5.02
C THR A 356 1.21 -55.46 -6.49
N GLU A 357 1.17 -56.54 -7.25
CA GLU A 357 0.69 -56.61 -8.62
C GLU A 357 -0.71 -55.94 -8.70
N ASP A 358 -0.77 -54.77 -9.32
CA ASP A 358 -1.69 -54.44 -10.42
C ASP A 358 -1.65 -52.92 -10.69
N THR A 359 -1.23 -52.58 -11.91
CA THR A 359 -1.07 -51.24 -12.51
C THR A 359 0.06 -50.36 -11.96
N ASP A 360 1.15 -50.28 -12.73
CA ASP A 360 2.25 -49.30 -12.61
C ASP A 360 1.72 -47.86 -12.77
N ASP A 361 1.10 -47.30 -11.73
CA ASP A 361 0.82 -45.88 -11.66
C ASP A 361 2.12 -45.13 -11.36
N ILE A 362 2.89 -44.86 -12.43
CA ILE A 362 4.05 -43.96 -12.40
C ILE A 362 3.58 -42.59 -11.93
N LYS A 363 3.86 -42.24 -10.67
CA LYS A 363 3.52 -40.92 -10.12
C LYS A 363 4.59 -39.90 -10.51
N GLU A 364 4.24 -39.04 -11.46
CA GLU A 364 5.02 -37.86 -11.84
C GLU A 364 4.72 -36.69 -10.86
N ILE A 365 5.74 -36.22 -10.15
CA ILE A 365 5.65 -35.06 -9.25
C ILE A 365 6.24 -33.84 -9.97
N ASN A 366 5.44 -32.78 -10.11
CA ASN A 366 5.84 -31.55 -10.78
C ASN A 366 6.18 -30.45 -9.77
N TYR A 367 7.42 -29.96 -9.82
CA TYR A 367 7.93 -28.85 -9.03
C TYR A 367 7.98 -27.57 -9.86
N LYS A 368 7.38 -26.50 -9.34
CA LYS A 368 7.41 -25.15 -9.95
C LYS A 368 8.69 -24.41 -9.62
N TYR A 369 9.02 -23.39 -10.41
CA TYR A 369 10.21 -22.55 -10.21
C TYR A 369 10.39 -22.04 -8.76
N GLU A 370 9.32 -21.54 -8.13
CA GLU A 370 9.37 -21.05 -6.74
C GLU A 370 9.78 -22.15 -5.74
N GLN A 371 9.32 -23.37 -5.95
CA GLN A 371 9.67 -24.52 -5.10
C GLN A 371 11.13 -24.94 -5.31
N LEU A 372 11.65 -24.79 -6.53
CA LEU A 372 13.06 -25.04 -6.82
C LEU A 372 13.99 -24.00 -6.18
N LEU A 373 13.56 -22.73 -6.09
CA LEU A 373 14.29 -21.68 -5.37
C LEU A 373 14.28 -21.90 -3.84
N ASP A 374 13.15 -22.35 -3.29
CA ASP A 374 13.09 -22.74 -1.88
C ASP A 374 14.00 -23.94 -1.60
N LEU A 375 13.97 -24.96 -2.48
CA LEU A 375 14.88 -26.09 -2.40
C LEU A 375 16.35 -25.66 -2.49
N GLN A 376 16.69 -24.77 -3.44
CA GLN A 376 18.02 -24.17 -3.55
C GLN A 376 18.43 -23.50 -2.24
N SER A 377 17.57 -22.67 -1.66
CA SER A 377 17.84 -21.97 -0.40
C SER A 377 18.07 -22.93 0.76
N ARG A 378 17.27 -23.99 0.87
CA ARG A 378 17.44 -25.04 1.89
C ARG A 378 18.72 -25.84 1.69
N LEU A 379 19.04 -26.24 0.47
CA LEU A 379 20.26 -26.98 0.16
C LEU A 379 21.51 -26.15 0.46
N MET A 380 21.50 -24.84 0.18
CA MET A 380 22.59 -23.93 0.56
C MET A 380 22.85 -23.89 2.08
N LEU A 381 21.80 -23.99 2.90
CA LEU A 381 21.92 -23.99 4.36
C LEU A 381 22.41 -25.32 4.93
N VAL A 382 22.08 -26.44 4.27
CA VAL A 382 22.38 -27.80 4.74
C VAL A 382 23.74 -28.30 4.22
N ALA A 383 24.09 -28.02 2.96
CA ALA A 383 25.32 -28.48 2.32
C ALA A 383 26.60 -27.92 2.97
N GLY A 384 26.53 -26.80 3.69
CA GLY A 384 27.64 -26.27 4.47
C GLY A 384 28.11 -27.15 5.64
N LYS A 385 27.36 -28.23 5.99
CA LYS A 385 27.61 -29.06 7.18
C LYS A 385 27.94 -30.53 6.89
N ALA A 386 27.89 -31.00 5.64
CA ALA A 386 28.14 -32.41 5.28
C ALA A 386 28.98 -32.53 4.01
N GLU A 387 30.05 -33.32 4.04
CA GLU A 387 30.90 -33.61 2.85
C GLU A 387 30.25 -34.60 1.88
N LYS A 388 29.36 -35.48 2.36
CA LYS A 388 28.62 -36.43 1.51
C LYS A 388 27.44 -35.71 0.85
N GLY A 389 27.35 -35.78 -0.48
CA GLY A 389 26.25 -35.18 -1.26
C GLY A 389 26.55 -33.79 -1.85
N LYS A 390 27.78 -33.27 -1.64
CA LYS A 390 28.15 -31.93 -2.08
C LYS A 390 28.19 -31.81 -3.61
N ASP A 391 28.75 -32.81 -4.29
CA ASP A 391 28.86 -32.81 -5.75
C ASP A 391 27.48 -32.84 -6.43
N GLU A 392 26.50 -33.54 -5.84
CA GLU A 392 25.12 -33.58 -6.31
C GLU A 392 24.40 -32.25 -6.10
N VAL A 393 24.64 -31.58 -4.95
CA VAL A 393 24.11 -30.23 -4.69
C VAL A 393 24.73 -29.23 -5.66
N ASP A 394 26.04 -29.25 -5.87
CA ASP A 394 26.74 -28.36 -6.80
C ASP A 394 26.25 -28.58 -8.24
N ARG A 395 26.03 -29.84 -8.64
CA ARG A 395 25.44 -30.18 -9.95
C ARG A 395 24.01 -29.65 -10.08
N PHE A 396 23.17 -29.80 -9.06
CA PHE A 396 21.82 -29.22 -9.05
C PHE A 396 21.86 -27.70 -9.20
N MET A 397 22.74 -27.01 -8.46
CA MET A 397 22.90 -25.55 -8.56
C MET A 397 23.31 -25.11 -9.96
N LEU A 398 24.30 -25.79 -10.54
CA LEU A 398 24.79 -25.48 -11.89
C LEU A 398 23.69 -25.66 -12.95
N ILE A 399 22.92 -26.75 -12.87
CA ILE A 399 21.79 -27.00 -13.78
C ILE A 399 20.71 -25.94 -13.59
N LEU A 400 20.31 -25.66 -12.34
CA LEU A 400 19.27 -24.67 -12.05
C LEU A 400 19.65 -23.28 -12.56
N ASP A 401 20.86 -22.80 -12.27
CA ASP A 401 21.36 -21.50 -12.76
C ASP A 401 21.38 -21.45 -14.30
N SER A 402 21.84 -22.54 -14.93
CA SER A 402 21.88 -22.66 -16.39
C SER A 402 20.49 -22.64 -17.04
N VAL A 403 19.51 -23.32 -16.43
CA VAL A 403 18.12 -23.34 -16.89
C VAL A 403 17.45 -21.99 -16.66
N VAL A 404 17.71 -21.32 -15.53
CA VAL A 404 17.23 -19.96 -15.27
C VAL A 404 17.79 -18.98 -16.30
N ARG A 405 19.09 -19.07 -16.59
CA ARG A 405 19.72 -18.27 -17.65
C ARG A 405 19.09 -18.55 -19.02
N LEU A 406 18.83 -19.81 -19.36
CA LEU A 406 18.15 -20.21 -20.60
C LEU A 406 16.71 -19.67 -20.66
N GLY A 407 15.96 -19.78 -19.56
CA GLY A 407 14.60 -19.27 -19.45
C GLY A 407 14.54 -17.75 -19.62
N ASN A 408 15.47 -17.02 -18.98
CA ASN A 408 15.56 -15.56 -19.12
C ASN A 408 15.85 -15.12 -20.56
N ILE A 409 16.76 -15.79 -21.27
CA ILE A 409 17.03 -15.42 -22.67
C ILE A 409 15.89 -15.83 -23.60
N TYR A 410 15.20 -16.95 -23.32
CA TYR A 410 13.99 -17.33 -24.03
C TYR A 410 12.88 -16.29 -23.87
N ILE A 411 12.63 -15.84 -22.64
CA ILE A 411 11.65 -14.77 -22.37
C ILE A 411 12.02 -13.53 -23.18
N LYS A 412 13.28 -13.07 -23.13
CA LYS A 412 13.76 -11.91 -23.91
C LYS A 412 13.54 -12.07 -25.41
N LEU A 413 13.81 -13.25 -25.97
CA LEU A 413 13.56 -13.53 -27.39
C LEU A 413 12.08 -13.41 -27.75
N VAL A 414 11.19 -13.92 -26.91
CA VAL A 414 9.74 -13.89 -27.15
C VAL A 414 9.18 -12.48 -26.92
N THR A 415 9.59 -11.78 -25.86
CA THR A 415 9.18 -10.39 -25.60
C THR A 415 9.61 -9.49 -26.76
N ASP A 416 10.84 -9.66 -27.24
CA ASP A 416 11.38 -8.87 -28.35
C ASP A 416 10.88 -9.36 -29.73
N GLY A 417 9.85 -10.22 -29.77
CA GLY A 417 9.12 -10.54 -31.00
C GLY A 417 9.74 -11.61 -31.90
N CYS A 418 10.70 -12.39 -31.41
CA CYS A 418 11.34 -13.42 -32.23
C CYS A 418 10.40 -14.63 -32.41
N VAL A 419 9.67 -14.64 -33.52
CA VAL A 419 8.60 -15.61 -33.78
C VAL A 419 9.04 -17.06 -33.91
N LEU A 420 10.33 -17.33 -34.17
CA LEU A 420 10.90 -18.69 -34.17
C LEU A 420 10.65 -19.43 -32.85
N PHE A 421 10.62 -18.69 -31.74
CA PHE A 421 10.54 -19.25 -30.39
C PHE A 421 9.13 -19.17 -29.77
N ASN A 422 8.12 -18.72 -30.51
CA ASN A 422 6.75 -18.58 -29.99
C ASN A 422 6.19 -19.92 -29.46
N PHE A 423 6.46 -21.01 -30.18
CA PHE A 423 6.05 -22.38 -29.84
C PHE A 423 7.26 -23.27 -29.62
N TRP A 424 8.24 -22.78 -28.86
CA TRP A 424 9.42 -23.55 -28.49
C TRP A 424 9.28 -24.18 -27.11
N HIS A 425 9.63 -25.46 -27.00
CA HIS A 425 9.66 -26.19 -25.74
C HIS A 425 10.96 -26.99 -25.65
N ALA A 426 11.62 -26.96 -24.49
CA ALA A 426 12.84 -27.72 -24.26
C ALA A 426 12.70 -28.63 -23.05
N THR A 427 12.97 -29.91 -23.24
CA THR A 427 13.00 -30.92 -22.18
C THR A 427 14.44 -31.38 -21.96
N PHE A 428 14.92 -31.31 -20.73
CA PHE A 428 16.25 -31.77 -20.33
C PHE A 428 16.12 -32.91 -19.32
N PHE A 429 16.80 -34.03 -19.57
CA PHE A 429 16.82 -35.18 -18.68
C PHE A 429 18.09 -35.17 -17.85
N CYS A 430 17.95 -34.97 -16.53
CA CYS A 430 19.06 -34.86 -15.59
C CYS A 430 19.74 -36.20 -15.25
N ASP A 431 19.23 -37.32 -15.77
CA ASP A 431 19.87 -38.64 -15.65
C ASP A 431 21.14 -38.70 -16.52
N ILE A 432 22.27 -39.01 -15.89
CA ILE A 432 23.60 -39.08 -16.51
C ILE A 432 23.72 -40.31 -17.43
N GLU A 433 22.99 -41.39 -17.11
CA GLU A 433 23.05 -42.64 -17.87
C GLU A 433 22.25 -42.56 -19.17
N ARG A 434 21.38 -41.55 -19.32
CA ARG A 434 20.54 -41.39 -20.50
C ARG A 434 21.34 -40.81 -21.68
N PRO A 435 21.44 -41.52 -22.82
CA PRO A 435 22.25 -41.06 -23.95
C PRO A 435 21.64 -39.86 -24.68
N VAL A 436 20.30 -39.76 -24.72
CA VAL A 436 19.57 -38.60 -25.25
C VAL A 436 19.06 -37.78 -24.08
N CYS A 437 19.73 -36.67 -23.79
CA CYS A 437 19.50 -35.87 -22.59
C CYS A 437 18.79 -34.54 -22.85
N ALA A 438 18.57 -34.14 -24.11
CA ALA A 438 17.80 -32.94 -24.44
C ALA A 438 16.90 -33.11 -25.65
N PHE A 439 15.72 -32.52 -25.60
CA PHE A 439 14.75 -32.45 -26.69
C PHE A 439 14.35 -30.99 -26.88
N LEU A 440 14.68 -30.40 -28.03
CA LEU A 440 14.33 -29.04 -28.38
C LEU A 440 13.24 -29.08 -29.44
N ASN A 441 12.00 -28.87 -29.01
CA ASN A 441 10.81 -28.93 -29.83
C ASN A 441 10.49 -27.54 -30.38
N PHE A 442 10.23 -27.46 -31.68
CA PHE A 442 9.81 -26.25 -32.37
C PHE A 442 8.46 -26.51 -33.04
N GLY A 443 7.49 -25.61 -32.84
CA GLY A 443 6.13 -25.76 -33.35
C GLY A 443 5.22 -26.54 -32.40
N TYR A 444 4.01 -26.84 -32.86
CA TYR A 444 2.98 -27.53 -32.06
C TYR A 444 2.18 -28.51 -32.91
N GLY A 445 1.54 -29.48 -32.26
CA GLY A 445 0.67 -30.46 -32.93
C GLY A 445 1.40 -31.22 -34.05
N LYS A 446 0.77 -31.30 -35.24
CA LYS A 446 1.33 -31.97 -36.43
C LYS A 446 2.57 -31.27 -36.99
N ASP A 447 2.82 -30.02 -36.58
CA ASP A 447 3.92 -29.20 -37.07
C ASP A 447 5.12 -29.20 -36.13
N MET A 448 5.04 -29.92 -35.01
CA MET A 448 6.14 -30.02 -34.07
C MET A 448 7.30 -30.82 -34.66
N HIS A 449 8.49 -30.25 -34.64
CA HIS A 449 9.73 -30.93 -35.02
C HIS A 449 10.76 -30.81 -33.90
N THR A 450 11.50 -31.89 -33.67
CA THR A 450 12.40 -32.01 -32.51
C THR A 450 13.86 -32.14 -32.92
N ILE A 451 14.70 -31.29 -32.32
CA ILE A 451 16.15 -31.44 -32.37
C ILE A 451 16.61 -32.11 -31.08
N LYS A 452 17.19 -33.31 -31.19
CA LYS A 452 17.68 -34.10 -30.04
C LYS A 452 19.13 -33.74 -29.70
N GLY A 453 19.41 -33.55 -28.41
CA GLY A 453 20.75 -33.45 -27.85
C GLY A 453 21.17 -34.76 -27.18
N ARG A 454 22.41 -35.19 -27.43
CA ARG A 454 22.99 -36.41 -26.86
C ARG A 454 24.22 -36.08 -26.01
N THR A 455 24.46 -36.87 -24.96
CA THR A 455 25.71 -36.87 -24.19
C THR A 455 26.85 -37.47 -25.03
N ASP A 456 28.10 -37.17 -24.68
CA ASP A 456 29.25 -37.82 -25.30
C ASP A 456 29.54 -39.18 -24.63
N ASN A 457 30.22 -40.09 -25.34
CA ASN A 457 30.57 -41.42 -24.86
C ASN A 457 31.48 -41.39 -23.62
N THR A 458 32.13 -40.25 -23.33
CA THR A 458 32.99 -40.04 -22.18
C THR A 458 32.22 -39.71 -20.89
N LYS A 459 30.90 -39.50 -20.93
CA LYS A 459 30.03 -39.09 -19.81
C LYS A 459 30.41 -37.79 -19.09
N GLU A 460 31.49 -37.12 -19.47
CA GLU A 460 31.90 -35.80 -18.95
C GLU A 460 31.00 -34.64 -19.42
N LEU A 461 30.20 -34.86 -20.46
CA LEU A 461 29.37 -33.85 -21.12
C LEU A 461 27.88 -34.19 -20.95
N ASP A 462 27.34 -33.95 -19.76
CA ASP A 462 25.93 -34.12 -19.43
C ASP A 462 25.11 -32.83 -19.64
N VAL A 463 23.87 -32.81 -19.13
CA VAL A 463 23.00 -31.62 -19.22
C VAL A 463 23.60 -30.36 -18.60
N SER A 464 24.45 -30.50 -17.56
CA SER A 464 25.09 -29.36 -16.89
C SER A 464 26.06 -28.61 -17.81
N PHE A 465 26.61 -29.28 -18.83
CA PHE A 465 27.40 -28.64 -19.88
C PHE A 465 26.54 -28.19 -21.08
N LEU A 466 25.52 -28.99 -21.43
CA LEU A 466 24.69 -28.76 -22.61
C LEU A 466 23.83 -27.49 -22.52
N ILE A 467 23.14 -27.31 -21.40
CA ILE A 467 22.21 -26.20 -21.17
C ILE A 467 22.91 -24.83 -21.26
N PRO A 468 24.04 -24.56 -20.57
CA PRO A 468 24.74 -23.29 -20.69
C PRO A 468 25.13 -22.95 -22.14
N LYS A 469 25.46 -23.96 -22.94
CA LYS A 469 25.84 -23.73 -24.34
C LYS A 469 24.64 -23.45 -25.23
N ILE A 470 23.50 -24.09 -24.99
CA ILE A 470 22.24 -23.75 -25.67
C ILE A 470 21.84 -22.32 -25.31
N ALA A 471 21.90 -21.96 -24.02
CA ALA A 471 21.67 -20.59 -23.56
C ALA A 471 22.58 -19.61 -24.30
N LYS A 472 23.87 -19.94 -24.47
CA LYS A 472 24.80 -19.10 -25.22
C LYS A 472 24.46 -18.96 -26.72
N VAL A 473 23.87 -19.99 -27.32
CA VAL A 473 23.39 -19.90 -28.71
C VAL A 473 22.19 -18.97 -28.79
N LEU A 474 21.20 -19.11 -27.90
CA LEU A 474 20.03 -18.23 -27.85
C LEU A 474 20.41 -16.78 -27.54
N GLU A 475 21.41 -16.53 -26.69
CA GLU A 475 21.95 -15.18 -26.46
C GLU A 475 22.52 -14.55 -27.74
N ASN A 476 23.16 -15.36 -28.58
CA ASN A 476 23.66 -14.88 -29.87
C ASN A 476 22.50 -14.66 -30.84
N CYS A 477 21.51 -15.55 -30.88
CA CYS A 477 20.30 -15.35 -31.68
C CYS A 477 19.59 -14.05 -31.29
N HIS A 478 19.45 -13.78 -29.99
CA HIS A 478 18.84 -12.55 -29.48
C HIS A 478 19.60 -11.30 -29.93
N ARG A 479 20.93 -11.30 -29.81
CA ARG A 479 21.76 -10.19 -30.29
C ARG A 479 21.63 -9.99 -31.81
N GLU A 480 21.66 -11.07 -32.58
CA GLU A 480 21.50 -11.03 -34.04
C GLU A 480 20.09 -10.59 -34.45
N TRP A 481 19.06 -10.96 -33.67
CA TRP A 481 17.67 -10.53 -33.88
C TRP A 481 17.53 -9.02 -33.66
N LEU A 482 18.01 -8.50 -32.53
CA LEU A 482 18.02 -7.06 -32.28
C LEU A 482 18.81 -6.29 -33.34
N GLN A 483 19.91 -6.86 -33.82
CA GLN A 483 20.66 -6.28 -34.94
C GLN A 483 19.85 -6.29 -36.24
N TYR A 484 19.16 -7.38 -36.56
CA TYR A 484 18.26 -7.45 -37.71
C TYR A 484 17.16 -6.38 -37.64
N ILE A 485 16.46 -6.24 -36.50
CA ILE A 485 15.46 -5.18 -36.30
C ILE A 485 16.08 -3.79 -36.43
N ASN A 486 17.27 -3.58 -35.86
CA ASN A 486 17.99 -2.32 -35.96
C ASN A 486 18.36 -1.96 -37.41
N ASN A 487 18.78 -2.93 -38.22
CA ASN A 487 19.04 -2.71 -39.65
C ASN A 487 17.74 -2.32 -40.37
N LYS A 488 16.62 -2.99 -40.07
CA LYS A 488 15.32 -2.66 -40.66
C LYS A 488 14.84 -1.26 -40.27
N ARG A 489 15.11 -0.82 -39.04
CA ARG A 489 14.87 0.55 -38.56
C ARG A 489 15.72 1.61 -39.27
N GLU A 490 16.91 1.24 -39.74
CA GLU A 490 17.78 2.13 -40.55
C GLU A 490 17.30 2.20 -42.00
N GLU A 491 16.83 1.09 -42.56
CA GLU A 491 16.23 1.03 -43.89
C GLU A 491 14.87 1.76 -43.94
N THR A 492 14.07 1.65 -42.88
CA THR A 492 12.72 2.23 -42.79
C THR A 492 12.56 3.10 -41.53
N PRO A 493 12.80 4.43 -41.62
CA PRO A 493 12.74 5.33 -40.47
C PRO A 493 11.38 5.38 -39.75
N LEU A 494 10.29 5.08 -40.45
CA LEU A 494 8.93 5.04 -39.87
C LEU A 494 8.77 4.00 -38.77
N LEU A 495 9.57 2.92 -38.78
CA LEU A 495 9.56 1.94 -37.69
C LEU A 495 10.04 2.56 -36.37
N ASN A 496 10.84 3.63 -36.42
CA ASN A 496 11.37 4.31 -35.23
C ASN A 496 10.30 5.05 -34.41
N TYR A 497 9.04 5.09 -34.84
CA TYR A 497 7.93 5.57 -34.01
C TYR A 497 7.43 4.53 -33.01
N PHE A 498 7.81 3.26 -33.18
CA PHE A 498 7.29 2.14 -32.41
C PHE A 498 8.41 1.42 -31.66
N THR A 499 8.16 1.05 -30.40
CA THR A 499 9.02 0.09 -29.68
C THR A 499 8.94 -1.29 -30.31
N ILE A 500 9.86 -2.20 -29.96
CA ILE A 500 9.81 -3.58 -30.45
C ILE A 500 8.47 -4.24 -30.10
N ASP A 501 7.99 -4.08 -28.87
CA ASP A 501 6.69 -4.62 -28.45
C ASP A 501 5.53 -4.08 -29.31
N GLN A 502 5.55 -2.79 -29.63
CA GLN A 502 4.54 -2.17 -30.48
C GLN A 502 4.61 -2.68 -31.92
N ILE A 503 5.81 -2.91 -32.46
CA ILE A 503 6.00 -3.56 -33.77
C ILE A 503 5.37 -4.95 -33.77
N VAL A 504 5.62 -5.75 -32.73
CA VAL A 504 5.05 -7.11 -32.60
C VAL A 504 3.52 -7.05 -32.56
N ILE A 505 2.95 -6.13 -31.79
CA ILE A 505 1.50 -5.93 -31.74
C ILE A 505 0.98 -5.57 -33.13
N LEU A 506 1.60 -4.62 -33.83
CA LEU A 506 1.20 -4.23 -35.18
C LEU A 506 1.28 -5.42 -36.15
N GLN A 507 2.34 -6.22 -36.12
CA GLN A 507 2.47 -7.41 -36.97
C GLN A 507 1.34 -8.42 -36.72
N GLN A 508 1.04 -8.70 -35.45
CA GLN A 508 -0.01 -9.66 -35.05
C GLN A 508 -1.43 -9.18 -35.35
N GLN A 509 -1.67 -7.86 -35.38
CA GLN A 509 -3.00 -7.32 -35.63
C GLN A 509 -3.22 -7.01 -37.11
N LEU A 510 -2.23 -6.45 -37.81
CA LEU A 510 -2.37 -6.09 -39.22
C LEU A 510 -2.51 -7.31 -40.12
N VAL A 511 -1.90 -8.45 -39.78
CA VAL A 511 -2.10 -9.70 -40.53
C VAL A 511 -3.57 -10.16 -40.52
N LYS A 512 -4.37 -9.73 -39.54
CA LYS A 512 -5.80 -10.09 -39.41
C LYS A 512 -6.72 -9.19 -40.25
N VAL A 513 -6.24 -8.03 -40.71
CA VAL A 513 -7.04 -7.08 -41.51
C VAL A 513 -7.45 -7.77 -42.81
N GLY A 514 -8.75 -7.79 -43.12
CA GLY A 514 -9.30 -8.46 -44.32
C GLY A 514 -9.57 -9.96 -44.16
N THR A 515 -9.29 -10.53 -42.97
CA THR A 515 -9.63 -11.93 -42.63
C THR A 515 -10.92 -12.02 -41.81
N ASP A 516 -11.41 -13.24 -41.56
CA ASP A 516 -12.59 -13.49 -40.69
C ASP A 516 -12.40 -13.02 -39.24
N LYS A 517 -11.15 -12.79 -38.80
CA LYS A 517 -10.84 -12.31 -37.46
C LYS A 517 -10.61 -10.81 -37.51
N GLU A 518 -11.44 -10.03 -36.83
CA GLU A 518 -11.23 -8.58 -36.79
C GLU A 518 -10.03 -8.19 -35.91
N PRO A 519 -9.23 -7.20 -36.35
CA PRO A 519 -8.14 -6.65 -35.55
C PRO A 519 -8.68 -5.83 -34.37
N SER A 520 -7.89 -5.72 -33.29
CA SER A 520 -8.25 -4.87 -32.15
C SER A 520 -8.34 -3.38 -32.55
N PRO A 521 -9.34 -2.61 -32.07
CA PRO A 521 -9.41 -1.17 -32.34
C PRO A 521 -8.25 -0.38 -31.71
N LEU A 522 -7.49 -0.98 -30.79
CA LEU A 522 -6.32 -0.38 -30.17
C LEU A 522 -5.15 -0.14 -31.15
N ILE A 523 -5.22 -0.67 -32.38
CA ILE A 523 -4.20 -0.38 -33.40
C ILE A 523 -4.27 1.06 -33.92
N TYR A 524 -5.45 1.68 -33.99
CA TYR A 524 -5.60 3.02 -34.57
C TYR A 524 -4.93 4.11 -33.72
N PRO A 525 -5.02 4.09 -32.37
CA PRO A 525 -4.20 4.95 -31.53
C PRO A 525 -2.69 4.80 -31.76
N LEU A 526 -2.19 3.58 -31.98
CA LEU A 526 -0.77 3.37 -32.31
C LEU A 526 -0.43 3.98 -33.68
N LEU A 527 -1.24 3.68 -34.70
CA LEU A 527 -1.04 4.21 -36.06
C LEU A 527 -1.17 5.73 -36.14
N SER A 528 -1.79 6.38 -35.15
CA SER A 528 -1.87 7.85 -35.06
C SER A 528 -0.51 8.55 -34.99
N ALA A 529 0.54 7.84 -34.61
CA ALA A 529 1.93 8.33 -34.66
C ALA A 529 2.44 8.54 -36.09
N VAL A 530 1.88 7.80 -37.06
CA VAL A 530 2.26 7.88 -38.48
C VAL A 530 1.22 8.64 -39.29
N LYS A 531 -0.07 8.39 -39.05
CA LYS A 531 -1.20 9.07 -39.70
C LYS A 531 -2.26 9.44 -38.67
N LYS A 532 -2.45 10.73 -38.44
CA LYS A 532 -3.48 11.27 -37.56
C LYS A 532 -4.88 10.90 -38.07
N ASN A 533 -5.73 10.52 -37.12
CA ASN A 533 -7.11 10.09 -37.37
C ASN A 533 -7.22 8.99 -38.44
N CYS A 534 -6.26 8.05 -38.46
CA CYS A 534 -6.25 6.92 -39.38
C CYS A 534 -7.58 6.15 -39.36
N SER A 535 -8.28 6.11 -40.49
CA SER A 535 -9.50 5.32 -40.64
C SER A 535 -9.21 3.88 -41.08
N ARG A 536 -10.20 3.00 -40.95
CA ARG A 536 -10.12 1.61 -41.45
C ARG A 536 -9.93 1.57 -42.97
N GLU A 537 -10.62 2.45 -43.69
CA GLU A 537 -10.57 2.53 -45.17
C GLU A 537 -9.19 3.03 -45.64
N GLU A 538 -8.63 4.03 -44.96
CA GLU A 538 -7.27 4.52 -45.21
C GLU A 538 -6.24 3.43 -44.97
N LEU A 539 -6.41 2.63 -43.91
CA LEU A 539 -5.53 1.50 -43.61
C LEU A 539 -5.62 0.42 -44.70
N ILE A 540 -6.83 -0.03 -45.04
CA ILE A 540 -7.03 -1.08 -46.07
C ILE A 540 -6.45 -0.64 -47.40
N SER A 541 -6.77 0.58 -47.85
CA SER A 541 -6.22 1.10 -49.12
C SER A 541 -4.69 1.22 -49.09
N SER A 542 -4.08 1.53 -47.94
CA SER A 542 -2.61 1.55 -47.81
C SER A 542 -2.01 0.14 -47.86
N MET A 543 -2.70 -0.84 -47.28
CA MET A 543 -2.28 -2.24 -47.32
C MET A 543 -2.42 -2.83 -48.73
N THR A 544 -3.47 -2.50 -49.48
CA THR A 544 -3.63 -2.93 -50.88
C THR A 544 -2.48 -2.39 -51.74
N ALA A 545 -2.17 -1.10 -51.64
CA ALA A 545 -1.06 -0.49 -52.38
C ALA A 545 0.30 -1.12 -51.98
N ALA A 546 0.52 -1.37 -50.70
CA ALA A 546 1.74 -2.02 -50.24
C ALA A 546 1.84 -3.49 -50.71
N LYS A 547 0.73 -4.22 -50.81
CA LYS A 547 0.70 -5.59 -51.36
C LYS A 547 1.07 -5.58 -52.84
N GLN A 548 0.55 -4.63 -53.63
CA GLN A 548 0.94 -4.44 -55.03
C GLN A 548 2.44 -4.12 -55.18
N ASP A 549 2.99 -3.27 -54.31
CA ASP A 549 4.43 -2.98 -54.31
C ASP A 549 5.27 -4.24 -54.13
N VAL A 550 4.91 -5.10 -53.16
CA VAL A 550 5.62 -6.35 -52.89
C VAL A 550 5.58 -7.26 -54.12
N THR A 551 4.41 -7.48 -54.71
CA THR A 551 4.25 -8.30 -55.92
C THR A 551 5.09 -7.75 -57.08
N SER A 552 5.11 -6.42 -57.26
CA SER A 552 5.94 -5.78 -58.30
C SER A 552 7.44 -5.95 -58.07
N MET A 553 7.89 -5.93 -56.80
CA MET A 553 9.29 -6.13 -56.43
C MET A 553 9.72 -7.59 -56.60
N GLU A 554 8.84 -8.54 -56.29
CA GLU A 554 9.08 -9.97 -56.49
C GLU A 554 9.21 -10.30 -57.98
N PHE A 555 8.30 -9.78 -58.82
CA PHE A 555 8.39 -9.94 -60.28
C PHE A 555 9.69 -9.39 -60.86
N LYS A 556 10.12 -8.19 -60.43
CA LYS A 556 11.40 -7.60 -60.87
C LYS A 556 12.61 -8.47 -60.51
N ARG A 557 12.61 -9.06 -59.31
CA ARG A 557 13.72 -9.94 -58.87
C ARG A 557 13.78 -11.24 -59.66
N GLU A 558 12.64 -11.81 -60.04
CA GLU A 558 12.60 -13.00 -60.90
C GLU A 558 13.17 -12.70 -62.30
N VAL A 559 12.76 -11.58 -62.90
CA VAL A 559 13.28 -11.13 -64.21
C VAL A 559 14.79 -10.83 -64.16
N GLU A 560 15.28 -10.19 -63.09
CA GLU A 560 16.72 -9.92 -62.92
C GLU A 560 17.56 -11.19 -62.68
N GLN A 561 16.99 -12.23 -62.06
CA GLN A 561 17.67 -13.51 -61.85
C GLN A 561 17.72 -14.38 -63.13
N ASP A 562 16.73 -14.27 -64.01
CA ASP A 562 16.71 -15.00 -65.28
C ASP A 562 17.56 -14.34 -66.38
N MET A 563 17.87 -13.03 -66.25
CA MET A 563 18.67 -12.28 -67.23
C MET A 563 20.17 -12.65 -67.24
N ASP A 564 20.66 -13.43 -66.26
CA ASP A 564 22.03 -13.97 -66.23
C ASP A 564 22.20 -15.25 -67.09
N THR A 565 21.14 -15.77 -67.77
CA THR A 565 21.21 -17.07 -68.46
C THR A 565 20.83 -17.08 -69.96
N ILE A 566 20.39 -15.99 -70.61
CA ILE A 566 19.99 -16.08 -72.04
C ILE A 566 20.46 -14.88 -72.91
N ASP A 567 21.18 -15.26 -73.97
CA ASP A 567 21.64 -14.49 -75.14
C ASP A 567 20.46 -13.95 -75.99
N TRP A 568 20.68 -12.80 -76.62
CA TRP A 568 19.71 -12.01 -77.38
C TRP A 568 19.01 -12.79 -78.50
N CYS A 569 17.66 -12.83 -78.51
CA CYS A 569 16.86 -12.93 -79.74
C CYS A 569 15.42 -12.39 -79.58
N TYR A 570 15.20 -11.21 -80.17
CA TYR A 570 14.05 -10.74 -80.98
C TYR A 570 12.57 -10.85 -80.52
N ASP A 571 11.93 -9.67 -80.53
CA ASP A 571 10.53 -9.26 -80.82
C ASP A 571 9.32 -10.03 -80.25
N HIS A 572 8.48 -9.36 -79.45
CA HIS A 572 7.11 -8.95 -79.86
C HIS A 572 6.33 -8.19 -78.76
N ASP A 573 5.58 -7.20 -79.24
CA ASP A 573 4.28 -6.69 -78.77
C ASP A 573 4.17 -5.89 -77.45
N GLU A 574 4.27 -4.57 -77.63
CA GLU A 574 3.55 -3.57 -76.83
C GLU A 574 2.03 -3.70 -77.05
N ASN A 575 1.38 -4.57 -76.29
CA ASN A 575 -0.05 -4.49 -76.01
C ASN A 575 -0.27 -4.57 -74.50
N PHE A 576 0.01 -3.46 -73.80
CA PHE A 576 -0.46 -3.25 -72.45
C PHE A 576 -1.98 -2.98 -72.53
N VAL A 577 -2.77 -4.02 -72.28
CA VAL A 577 -4.20 -3.85 -72.01
C VAL A 577 -4.30 -3.24 -70.60
N GLU A 578 -4.71 -1.97 -70.53
CA GLU A 578 -5.23 -1.40 -69.29
C GLU A 578 -6.53 -2.15 -68.93
N GLU A 579 -6.43 -3.18 -68.10
CA GLU A 579 -7.61 -3.77 -67.47
C GLU A 579 -8.18 -2.77 -66.46
N GLU A 580 -9.42 -2.34 -66.68
CA GLU A 580 -10.20 -1.57 -65.71
C GLU A 580 -10.28 -2.33 -64.37
N GLU A 581 -9.54 -1.87 -63.36
CA GLU A 581 -9.59 -2.36 -61.99
C GLU A 581 -10.99 -2.14 -61.40
N LYS A 582 -11.84 -3.18 -61.42
CA LYS A 582 -12.93 -3.28 -60.45
C LYS A 582 -12.31 -3.51 -59.08
N GLU A 583 -12.57 -2.63 -58.12
CA GLU A 583 -12.14 -2.76 -56.72
C GLU A 583 -12.58 -4.13 -56.15
N ALA A 584 -11.67 -5.10 -56.19
CA ALA A 584 -11.82 -6.34 -55.45
C ALA A 584 -11.65 -6.02 -53.95
N ALA A 585 -12.58 -6.50 -53.12
CA ALA A 585 -12.49 -6.34 -51.67
C ALA A 585 -11.18 -6.96 -51.15
N PHE A 586 -10.44 -6.23 -50.30
CA PHE A 586 -9.16 -6.69 -49.74
C PHE A 586 -9.34 -7.98 -48.92
N SER A 587 -8.83 -9.11 -49.42
CA SER A 587 -8.95 -10.45 -48.84
C SER A 587 -7.88 -10.81 -47.82
N GLY A 588 -7.13 -9.82 -47.33
CA GLY A 588 -6.02 -10.01 -46.39
C GLY A 588 -4.64 -9.92 -47.02
N TRP A 589 -3.62 -9.89 -46.15
CA TRP A 589 -2.24 -9.65 -46.57
C TRP A 589 -1.63 -10.79 -47.39
N THR A 590 -1.83 -12.04 -46.97
CA THR A 590 -1.29 -13.23 -47.67
C THR A 590 -2.40 -14.19 -48.07
N ASP A 591 -2.28 -14.79 -49.25
CA ASP A 591 -3.15 -15.89 -49.70
C ASP A 591 -2.50 -17.28 -49.45
N THR A 592 -1.34 -17.30 -48.78
CA THR A 592 -0.58 -18.52 -48.48
C THR A 592 -1.24 -19.35 -47.38
N VAL A 593 -1.29 -20.67 -47.54
CA VAL A 593 -1.70 -21.61 -46.47
C VAL A 593 -0.57 -21.88 -45.47
N GLN A 594 0.66 -21.49 -45.82
CA GLN A 594 1.81 -21.65 -44.93
C GLN A 594 1.65 -20.75 -43.70
N SER A 595 1.82 -21.32 -42.51
CA SER A 595 1.92 -20.64 -41.22
C SER A 595 3.36 -20.62 -40.71
N MET A 596 3.65 -19.82 -39.69
CA MET A 596 4.95 -19.80 -39.01
C MET A 596 5.32 -21.17 -38.42
N ALA A 597 4.36 -21.92 -37.91
CA ALA A 597 4.59 -23.28 -37.43
C ALA A 597 5.03 -24.21 -38.58
N SER A 598 4.34 -24.12 -39.72
CA SER A 598 4.67 -24.94 -40.88
C SER A 598 6.00 -24.57 -41.55
N LEU A 599 6.34 -23.28 -41.58
CA LEU A 599 7.63 -22.78 -42.04
C LEU A 599 8.75 -23.28 -41.13
N THR A 600 8.57 -23.16 -39.81
CA THR A 600 9.54 -23.65 -38.83
C THR A 600 9.77 -25.15 -38.97
N ARG A 601 8.70 -25.93 -39.17
CA ARG A 601 8.79 -27.37 -39.47
C ARG A 601 9.67 -27.65 -40.69
N ASN A 602 9.42 -26.97 -41.80
CA ASN A 602 10.18 -27.16 -43.03
C ASN A 602 11.67 -26.84 -42.79
N LEU A 603 11.96 -25.70 -42.15
CA LEU A 603 13.33 -25.30 -41.81
C LEU A 603 14.05 -26.31 -40.92
N VAL A 604 13.36 -26.90 -39.93
CA VAL A 604 13.94 -27.91 -39.05
C VAL A 604 14.17 -29.23 -39.82
N SER A 605 13.25 -29.61 -40.71
CA SER A 605 13.39 -30.82 -41.53
C SER A 605 14.58 -30.76 -42.51
N GLU A 606 14.84 -29.59 -43.11
CA GLU A 606 15.95 -29.32 -44.03
C GLU A 606 17.34 -29.38 -43.36
N LEU A 607 17.40 -29.46 -42.03
CA LEU A 607 18.68 -29.63 -41.34
C LEU A 607 19.31 -31.00 -41.61
N GLY A 608 18.53 -32.00 -42.06
CA GLY A 608 19.04 -33.32 -42.44
C GLY A 608 19.73 -34.04 -41.29
N LEU A 609 19.14 -33.97 -40.09
CA LEU A 609 19.72 -34.57 -38.89
C LEU A 609 19.41 -36.07 -38.86
N GLY A 610 20.33 -36.89 -39.38
CA GLY A 610 20.30 -38.34 -39.18
C GLY A 610 20.42 -38.72 -37.70
N GLU A 611 20.05 -39.95 -37.35
CA GLU A 611 19.92 -40.42 -35.96
C GLU A 611 21.23 -40.51 -35.15
N GLU A 612 22.41 -40.24 -35.76
CA GLU A 612 23.72 -40.40 -35.12
C GLU A 612 24.54 -39.09 -34.87
N ASN A 613 24.75 -38.83 -33.57
CA ASN A 613 25.91 -38.19 -32.87
C ASN A 613 26.05 -36.65 -32.64
N ALA A 614 26.41 -36.37 -31.37
CA ALA A 614 27.22 -35.29 -30.76
C ALA A 614 26.75 -33.82 -30.67
N PHE A 615 26.94 -33.21 -29.49
CA PHE A 615 26.73 -31.79 -29.14
C PHE A 615 27.30 -30.77 -30.15
N ARG A 616 28.48 -31.03 -30.75
CA ARG A 616 29.03 -30.15 -31.81
C ARG A 616 28.08 -30.03 -33.00
N LYS A 617 27.33 -31.08 -33.33
CA LYS A 617 26.29 -31.04 -34.36
C LYS A 617 25.05 -30.28 -33.89
N LEU A 618 24.62 -30.41 -32.63
CA LEU A 618 23.49 -29.64 -32.08
C LEU A 618 23.72 -28.12 -32.18
N LYS A 619 24.87 -27.64 -31.71
CA LYS A 619 25.22 -26.21 -31.82
C LYS A 619 25.25 -25.74 -33.27
N ARG A 620 25.75 -26.57 -34.19
CA ARG A 620 25.79 -26.26 -35.63
C ARG A 620 24.39 -26.26 -36.24
N ALA A 621 23.53 -27.20 -35.84
CA ALA A 621 22.15 -27.31 -36.28
C ALA A 621 21.33 -26.09 -35.87
N LEU A 622 21.39 -25.68 -34.59
CA LEU A 622 20.72 -24.46 -34.11
C LEU A 622 21.22 -23.21 -34.85
N LYS A 623 22.52 -23.11 -35.13
CA LYS A 623 23.08 -22.01 -35.94
C LYS A 623 22.59 -22.04 -37.39
N LYS A 624 22.48 -23.21 -38.01
CA LYS A 624 21.98 -23.35 -39.39
C LYS A 624 20.48 -23.00 -39.44
N LEU A 625 19.70 -23.51 -38.49
CA LEU A 625 18.28 -23.19 -38.32
C LEU A 625 18.08 -21.68 -38.20
N TRP A 626 18.84 -21.03 -37.32
CA TRP A 626 18.80 -19.59 -37.11
C TRP A 626 19.09 -18.80 -38.40
N LYS A 627 20.12 -19.18 -39.14
CA LYS A 627 20.47 -18.52 -40.42
C LYS A 627 19.39 -18.71 -41.48
N ASN A 628 18.82 -19.90 -41.59
CA ASN A 628 17.74 -20.14 -42.55
C ASN A 628 16.48 -19.37 -42.15
N PHE A 629 16.15 -19.34 -40.86
CA PHE A 629 15.05 -18.54 -40.31
C PHE A 629 15.19 -17.05 -40.64
N LEU A 630 16.37 -16.45 -40.40
CA LEU A 630 16.59 -15.03 -40.71
C LEU A 630 16.44 -14.71 -42.20
N ARG A 631 16.70 -15.67 -43.09
CA ARG A 631 16.49 -15.49 -44.54
C ARG A 631 15.01 -15.59 -44.91
N SER A 632 14.28 -16.49 -44.28
CA SER A 632 12.86 -16.69 -44.57
C SER A 632 11.95 -15.64 -43.95
N ILE A 633 12.36 -14.99 -42.85
CA ILE A 633 11.47 -14.11 -42.09
C ILE A 633 11.22 -12.74 -42.73
N SER A 634 11.98 -12.42 -43.78
CA SER A 634 11.76 -11.20 -44.59
C SER A 634 10.45 -11.26 -45.39
N SER A 635 9.89 -12.45 -45.64
CA SER A 635 8.59 -12.62 -46.27
C SER A 635 7.50 -12.94 -45.23
N SER A 636 6.25 -12.60 -45.57
CA SER A 636 5.09 -12.83 -44.69
C SER A 636 4.43 -14.18 -44.96
N VAL A 637 3.74 -14.70 -43.95
CA VAL A 637 2.95 -15.93 -44.00
C VAL A 637 1.57 -15.68 -43.37
N SER A 638 0.66 -16.65 -43.42
CA SER A 638 -0.76 -16.50 -43.00
C SER A 638 -0.98 -15.89 -41.61
N ASP A 639 -0.09 -16.16 -40.66
CA ASP A 639 -0.18 -15.73 -39.27
C ASP A 639 0.97 -14.79 -38.84
N TYR A 640 1.80 -14.32 -39.77
CA TYR A 640 2.91 -13.41 -39.51
C TYR A 640 3.17 -12.40 -40.64
N LEU A 641 3.19 -11.12 -40.27
CA LEU A 641 3.59 -10.02 -41.13
C LEU A 641 5.08 -9.68 -40.88
N SER A 642 5.91 -9.70 -41.93
CA SER A 642 7.34 -9.37 -41.81
C SER A 642 7.57 -7.88 -41.50
N VAL A 643 8.73 -7.57 -40.93
CA VAL A 643 9.08 -6.18 -40.54
C VAL A 643 9.22 -5.28 -41.78
N GLU A 644 9.71 -5.85 -42.87
CA GLU A 644 9.83 -5.22 -44.18
C GLU A 644 8.46 -4.81 -44.73
N HIS A 645 7.51 -5.75 -44.74
CA HIS A 645 6.16 -5.52 -45.21
C HIS A 645 5.40 -4.53 -44.32
N LEU A 646 5.58 -4.63 -43.00
CA LEU A 646 5.10 -3.61 -42.07
C LEU A 646 5.65 -2.22 -42.43
N GLY A 647 6.96 -2.12 -42.70
CA GLY A 647 7.60 -0.89 -43.13
C GLY A 647 6.97 -0.28 -44.38
N LEU A 648 6.66 -1.10 -45.39
CA LEU A 648 5.97 -0.69 -46.61
C LEU A 648 4.54 -0.19 -46.34
N ILE A 649 3.78 -0.90 -45.51
CA ILE A 649 2.43 -0.47 -45.10
C ILE A 649 2.49 0.89 -44.40
N LEU A 650 3.42 1.05 -43.45
CA LEU A 650 3.60 2.33 -42.74
C LEU A 650 4.00 3.45 -43.70
N LYS A 651 4.83 3.15 -44.72
CA LYS A 651 5.21 4.11 -45.75
C LYS A 651 4.00 4.58 -46.56
N ARG A 652 3.17 3.65 -47.06
CA ARG A 652 1.94 3.98 -47.78
C ARG A 652 0.93 4.74 -46.94
N LEU A 653 0.89 4.44 -45.64
CA LEU A 653 0.05 5.17 -44.70
C LEU A 653 0.56 6.59 -44.44
N ALA A 654 1.88 6.76 -44.31
CA ALA A 654 2.52 8.06 -44.12
C ALA A 654 2.36 8.98 -45.35
N GLU A 655 2.31 8.43 -46.57
CA GLU A 655 2.04 9.19 -47.81
C GLU A 655 0.66 9.84 -47.81
N LYS A 656 -0.29 9.34 -47.01
CA LYS A 656 -1.62 9.92 -46.83
C LYS A 656 -1.69 10.96 -45.72
N GLU A 657 -0.61 11.17 -44.97
CA GLU A 657 -0.55 12.22 -43.95
C GLU A 657 -0.42 13.59 -44.61
N THR A 658 -1.29 14.50 -44.21
CA THR A 658 -1.32 15.88 -44.71
C THR A 658 -0.85 16.87 -43.65
N PHE A 659 -0.85 16.46 -42.37
CA PHE A 659 -0.45 17.28 -41.25
C PHE A 659 0.99 16.98 -40.81
N HIS A 660 1.89 17.92 -41.08
CA HIS A 660 3.28 17.85 -40.62
C HIS A 660 3.59 18.94 -39.59
N VAL A 661 4.23 18.55 -38.50
CA VAL A 661 4.73 19.50 -37.49
C VAL A 661 6.14 19.92 -37.88
N CYS A 662 6.32 21.22 -38.08
CA CYS A 662 7.64 21.84 -38.27
C CYS A 662 7.92 22.77 -37.09
N ARG A 663 9.09 22.63 -36.48
CA ARG A 663 9.53 23.44 -35.36
C ARG A 663 10.87 24.12 -35.64
N GLU A 664 10.93 25.42 -35.34
CA GLU A 664 12.18 26.18 -35.42
C GLU A 664 12.91 26.06 -34.10
N LEU A 665 14.19 25.73 -34.17
CA LEU A 665 15.02 25.63 -32.99
C LEU A 665 15.32 27.05 -32.46
N PRO A 666 15.08 27.35 -31.18
CA PRO A 666 15.39 28.66 -30.61
C PRO A 666 16.86 29.05 -30.81
N SER A 667 17.15 30.34 -30.98
CA SER A 667 18.50 30.88 -31.26
C SER A 667 19.57 30.57 -30.21
N TYR A 668 19.16 30.15 -29.01
CA TYR A 668 20.02 29.70 -27.92
C TYR A 668 20.70 28.35 -28.20
N PHE A 669 20.18 27.59 -29.17
CA PHE A 669 20.66 26.28 -29.54
C PHE A 669 21.23 26.28 -30.95
N LYS A 670 22.02 25.26 -31.26
CA LYS A 670 22.63 25.09 -32.58
C LYS A 670 22.06 23.86 -33.27
N ILE A 671 21.74 24.03 -34.55
CA ILE A 671 21.21 22.98 -35.43
C ILE A 671 22.36 22.11 -35.92
N GLY A 672 22.15 20.79 -36.01
CA GLY A 672 23.15 19.83 -36.48
C GLY A 672 24.19 19.41 -35.43
N GLU A 673 24.03 19.86 -34.18
CA GLU A 673 24.80 19.38 -33.03
C GLU A 673 23.88 19.11 -31.83
N PRO A 674 24.28 18.24 -30.87
CA PRO A 674 23.55 18.09 -29.63
C PRO A 674 23.55 19.41 -28.84
N ASN A 675 22.55 19.61 -28.00
CA ASN A 675 22.48 20.76 -27.11
C ASN A 675 22.21 20.27 -25.68
N LEU A 676 23.21 20.34 -24.81
CA LEU A 676 23.09 19.94 -23.41
C LEU A 676 22.66 21.16 -22.57
N LEU A 677 21.61 21.00 -21.78
CA LEU A 677 21.16 21.95 -20.77
C LEU A 677 21.20 21.31 -19.38
N ILE A 678 21.72 22.09 -18.44
CA ILE A 678 21.73 21.74 -17.02
C ILE A 678 20.89 22.79 -16.31
N CYS A 679 19.87 22.35 -15.57
CA CYS A 679 18.99 23.22 -14.80
C CYS A 679 18.59 22.57 -13.48
N GLU A 680 18.03 23.33 -12.54
CA GLU A 680 17.45 22.76 -11.31
C GLU A 680 16.32 21.78 -11.64
N GLU A 681 16.13 20.74 -10.82
CA GLU A 681 15.07 19.74 -11.05
C GLU A 681 13.67 20.38 -11.09
N SER A 682 13.43 21.40 -10.26
CA SER A 682 12.17 22.17 -10.23
C SER A 682 11.85 22.89 -11.54
N ASP A 683 12.88 23.22 -12.33
CA ASP A 683 12.76 24.03 -13.54
C ASP A 683 12.73 23.21 -14.83
N MET A 684 12.92 21.89 -14.74
CA MET A 684 13.12 21.03 -15.90
C MET A 684 11.92 21.05 -16.86
N TYR A 685 10.71 20.86 -16.34
CA TYR A 685 9.49 20.89 -17.16
C TYR A 685 9.19 22.29 -17.70
N ASN A 686 9.45 23.33 -16.91
CA ASN A 686 9.30 24.72 -17.34
C ASN A 686 10.27 25.05 -18.48
N THR A 687 11.49 24.50 -18.45
CA THR A 687 12.49 24.64 -19.50
C THR A 687 12.00 23.98 -20.79
N VAL A 688 11.49 22.74 -20.72
CA VAL A 688 10.90 22.05 -21.88
C VAL A 688 9.74 22.87 -22.47
N LEU A 689 8.80 23.31 -21.63
CA LEU A 689 7.67 24.12 -22.09
C LEU A 689 8.11 25.47 -22.68
N THR A 690 9.17 26.09 -22.16
CA THR A 690 9.74 27.32 -22.70
C THR A 690 10.28 27.11 -24.12
N ILE A 691 10.90 25.95 -24.39
CA ILE A 691 11.40 25.59 -25.73
C ILE A 691 10.24 25.49 -26.74
N TYR A 692 9.17 24.77 -26.39
CA TYR A 692 8.03 24.55 -27.31
C TYR A 692 7.07 25.75 -27.39
N SER A 693 6.99 26.60 -26.38
CA SER A 693 6.11 27.78 -26.35
C SER A 693 6.56 28.94 -27.26
N GLN A 694 7.76 28.86 -27.85
CA GLN A 694 8.22 29.89 -28.79
C GLN A 694 7.36 29.95 -30.07
N GLN A 695 6.65 28.86 -30.40
CA GLN A 695 5.82 28.75 -31.58
C GLN A 695 4.36 28.46 -31.21
N GLU A 696 3.63 29.50 -30.86
CA GLU A 696 2.26 29.42 -30.31
C GLU A 696 1.25 28.68 -31.22
N LYS A 697 1.43 28.68 -32.53
CA LYS A 697 0.49 28.03 -33.47
C LYS A 697 0.67 26.51 -33.57
N THR A 698 1.82 25.96 -33.15
CA THR A 698 2.11 24.52 -33.24
C THR A 698 1.36 23.73 -32.14
N PRO A 699 1.03 22.45 -32.37
CA PRO A 699 0.45 21.60 -31.32
C PRO A 699 1.45 21.36 -30.18
N LEU A 700 0.94 20.93 -29.03
CA LEU A 700 1.77 20.48 -27.90
C LEU A 700 2.66 19.31 -28.34
N PRO A 701 3.90 19.22 -27.82
CA PRO A 701 4.78 18.10 -28.12
C PRO A 701 4.15 16.77 -27.69
N GLN A 702 4.45 15.72 -28.43
CA GLN A 702 3.99 14.35 -28.14
C GLN A 702 5.18 13.48 -27.69
N SER A 703 4.91 12.22 -27.35
CA SER A 703 5.92 11.26 -26.85
C SER A 703 7.01 10.90 -27.86
N ASP A 704 6.80 11.19 -29.14
CA ASP A 704 7.82 11.05 -30.18
C ASP A 704 8.90 12.16 -30.10
N GLU A 705 8.52 13.37 -29.67
CA GLU A 705 9.35 14.57 -29.54
C GLU A 705 10.00 14.71 -28.15
N VAL A 706 9.30 14.35 -27.08
CA VAL A 706 9.80 14.50 -25.71
C VAL A 706 9.81 13.14 -25.00
N LEU A 707 11.00 12.69 -24.62
CA LEU A 707 11.19 11.48 -23.82
C LEU A 707 11.57 11.87 -22.39
N LEU A 708 10.66 11.59 -21.46
CA LEU A 708 10.89 11.75 -20.03
C LEU A 708 11.56 10.48 -19.49
N CYS A 709 12.83 10.58 -19.10
CA CYS A 709 13.56 9.46 -18.51
C CYS A 709 13.08 9.19 -17.09
N THR A 710 12.89 7.90 -16.80
CA THR A 710 12.56 7.35 -15.49
C THR A 710 13.45 6.13 -15.24
N PRO A 711 13.50 5.59 -14.01
CA PRO A 711 14.22 4.33 -13.73
C PRO A 711 13.72 3.12 -14.56
N TYR A 712 12.52 3.21 -15.15
CA TYR A 712 11.92 2.16 -15.97
C TYR A 712 12.11 2.37 -17.49
N THR A 713 12.76 3.47 -17.90
CA THR A 713 13.00 3.75 -19.31
C THR A 713 13.98 2.71 -19.89
N THR A 714 13.54 2.00 -20.92
CA THR A 714 14.33 0.92 -21.54
C THR A 714 15.31 1.45 -22.58
N LEU A 715 16.31 0.63 -22.92
CA LEU A 715 17.26 0.97 -23.98
C LEU A 715 16.57 1.18 -25.34
N ASP A 716 15.60 0.33 -25.71
CA ASP A 716 14.87 0.46 -26.99
C ASP A 716 14.18 1.84 -27.10
N MET A 717 13.55 2.33 -26.03
CA MET A 717 12.91 3.66 -26.02
C MET A 717 13.90 4.79 -26.30
N VAL A 718 15.10 4.73 -25.72
CA VAL A 718 16.13 5.76 -25.91
C VAL A 718 16.76 5.64 -27.31
N GLU A 719 17.00 4.43 -27.81
CA GLU A 719 17.56 4.22 -29.14
C GLU A 719 16.62 4.68 -30.26
N ILE A 720 15.33 4.35 -30.18
CA ILE A 720 14.35 4.85 -31.17
C ILE A 720 14.23 6.37 -31.09
N PHE A 721 14.33 6.96 -29.89
CA PHE A 721 14.32 8.39 -29.70
C PHE A 721 15.54 9.05 -30.38
N TRP A 722 16.73 8.49 -30.22
CA TRP A 722 17.93 8.94 -30.95
C TRP A 722 17.77 8.84 -32.46
N ARG A 723 17.27 7.72 -32.97
CA ARG A 723 17.07 7.52 -34.40
C ARG A 723 16.10 8.55 -34.98
N ARG A 724 14.99 8.85 -34.29
CA ARG A 724 14.06 9.92 -34.68
C ARG A 724 14.72 11.30 -34.59
N ALA A 725 15.51 11.54 -33.54
CA ALA A 725 16.13 12.83 -33.30
C ALA A 725 17.14 13.22 -34.38
N VAL A 726 17.93 12.26 -34.88
CA VAL A 726 18.96 12.49 -35.90
C VAL A 726 18.47 12.27 -37.34
N ASP A 727 17.20 11.91 -37.53
CA ASP A 727 16.61 11.68 -38.85
C ASP A 727 16.67 12.98 -39.69
N PRO A 728 17.34 12.97 -40.87
CA PRO A 728 17.41 14.14 -41.75
C PRO A 728 16.04 14.66 -42.19
N CYS A 729 15.04 13.78 -42.26
CA CYS A 729 13.68 14.13 -42.67
C CYS A 729 12.89 14.80 -41.55
N SER A 730 13.39 14.80 -40.31
CA SER A 730 12.67 15.37 -39.18
C SER A 730 12.87 16.88 -39.04
N ASN A 731 11.76 17.60 -39.03
CA ASN A 731 11.70 19.04 -38.71
C ASN A 731 11.18 19.33 -37.30
N LYS A 732 11.20 18.35 -36.41
CA LYS A 732 10.77 18.46 -35.01
C LYS A 732 11.93 18.79 -34.08
N ILE A 733 11.63 19.26 -32.87
CA ILE A 733 12.60 19.40 -31.79
C ILE A 733 12.49 18.15 -30.90
N TYR A 734 13.62 17.57 -30.54
CA TYR A 734 13.67 16.38 -29.69
C TYR A 734 14.32 16.70 -28.35
N CYS A 735 13.58 16.52 -27.25
CA CYS A 735 14.08 16.70 -25.89
C CYS A 735 14.16 15.38 -25.12
N LEU A 736 15.38 14.94 -24.78
CA LEU A 736 15.57 13.91 -23.75
C LEU A 736 15.63 14.62 -22.40
N VAL A 737 14.72 14.27 -21.50
CA VAL A 737 14.55 14.93 -20.21
C VAL A 737 14.97 14.01 -19.07
N ASN A 738 15.78 14.53 -18.15
CA ASN A 738 16.28 13.81 -16.98
C ASN A 738 17.16 12.59 -17.32
N ALA A 739 18.14 12.78 -18.21
CA ALA A 739 19.03 11.71 -18.67
C ALA A 739 19.81 10.99 -17.54
N ALA A 740 19.86 11.56 -16.34
CA ALA A 740 20.47 10.95 -15.16
C ALA A 740 19.60 9.88 -14.47
N CYS A 741 18.30 9.82 -14.75
CA CYS A 741 17.44 8.75 -14.25
C CYS A 741 17.65 7.39 -14.95
N LEU A 742 18.44 7.35 -16.02
CA LEU A 742 18.77 6.10 -16.71
C LEU A 742 19.77 5.30 -15.90
N ASP A 743 19.53 3.99 -15.77
CA ASP A 743 20.50 3.06 -15.19
C ASP A 743 21.84 3.14 -15.93
N TYR A 744 22.95 2.90 -15.23
CA TYR A 744 24.29 3.02 -15.78
C TYR A 744 24.48 2.18 -17.05
N ASP A 745 24.03 0.92 -17.05
CA ASP A 745 24.19 0.02 -18.20
C ASP A 745 23.37 0.48 -19.40
N ILE A 746 22.20 1.07 -19.16
CA ILE A 746 21.34 1.65 -20.20
C ILE A 746 21.98 2.93 -20.73
N SER A 747 22.44 3.82 -19.85
CA SER A 747 23.07 5.08 -20.20
C SER A 747 24.36 4.86 -21.02
N ASP A 748 25.19 3.89 -20.67
CA ASP A 748 26.42 3.55 -21.39
C ASP A 748 26.14 3.02 -22.80
N LYS A 749 25.16 2.12 -22.95
CA LYS A 749 24.75 1.60 -24.27
C LYS A 749 24.10 2.67 -25.13
N ALA A 750 23.19 3.46 -24.55
CA ALA A 750 22.50 4.54 -25.24
C ALA A 750 23.49 5.62 -25.71
N GLU A 751 24.52 5.91 -24.92
CA GLU A 751 25.59 6.84 -25.29
C GLU A 751 26.41 6.33 -26.49
N LYS A 752 26.80 5.05 -26.49
CA LYS A 752 27.51 4.43 -27.63
C LYS A 752 26.67 4.45 -28.90
N THR A 753 25.37 4.16 -28.79
CA THR A 753 24.44 4.24 -29.92
C THR A 753 24.30 5.69 -30.41
N LEU A 754 24.18 6.66 -29.50
CA LEU A 754 24.15 8.08 -29.84
C LEU A 754 25.42 8.52 -30.58
N GLN A 755 26.61 8.20 -30.08
CA GLN A 755 27.87 8.57 -30.72
C GLN A 755 27.96 8.07 -32.17
N ARG A 756 27.52 6.83 -32.42
CA ARG A 756 27.48 6.27 -33.78
C ARG A 756 26.52 7.07 -34.67
N LEU A 757 25.30 7.31 -34.19
CA LEU A 757 24.29 8.06 -34.93
C LEU A 757 24.70 9.51 -35.21
N LEU A 758 25.40 10.17 -34.28
CA LEU A 758 25.92 11.53 -34.46
C LEU A 758 27.01 11.58 -35.54
N LYS A 759 27.91 10.58 -35.61
CA LYS A 759 28.90 10.47 -36.68
C LYS A 759 28.25 10.27 -38.05
N ASP A 760 27.24 9.41 -38.11
CA ASP A 760 26.47 9.18 -39.35
C ASP A 760 25.72 10.45 -39.78
N ALA A 761 25.18 11.20 -38.82
CA ALA A 761 24.49 12.47 -39.06
C ALA A 761 25.45 13.59 -39.50
N GLU A 762 26.67 13.64 -38.94
CA GLU A 762 27.72 14.58 -39.36
C GLU A 762 28.15 14.30 -40.80
N PHE A 763 28.36 13.03 -41.16
CA PHE A 763 28.69 12.63 -42.54
C PHE A 763 27.59 12.99 -43.54
N LYS A 764 26.32 12.93 -43.13
CA LYS A 764 25.15 13.29 -43.95
C LYS A 764 24.79 14.77 -43.91
N GLU A 765 25.52 15.59 -43.15
CA GLU A 765 25.21 17.00 -42.88
C GLU A 765 23.76 17.22 -42.38
N SER A 766 23.28 16.29 -41.55
CA SER A 766 21.90 16.30 -41.02
C SER A 766 21.64 17.52 -40.13
N LYS A 767 20.58 18.27 -40.44
CA LYS A 767 20.13 19.43 -39.66
C LYS A 767 19.23 19.06 -38.48
N TYR A 768 19.70 18.12 -37.66
CA TYR A 768 18.92 17.64 -36.51
C TYR A 768 18.82 18.67 -35.37
N ARG A 769 17.82 18.50 -34.51
CA ARG A 769 17.45 19.43 -33.43
C ARG A 769 17.33 18.69 -32.10
N LEU A 770 18.46 18.21 -31.59
CA LEU A 770 18.52 17.41 -30.37
C LEU A 770 18.89 18.26 -29.15
N ILE A 771 18.07 18.15 -28.11
CA ILE A 771 18.28 18.77 -26.80
C ILE A 771 18.28 17.67 -25.72
N VAL A 772 19.25 17.72 -24.81
CA VAL A 772 19.34 16.83 -23.66
C VAL A 772 19.33 17.68 -22.41
N LEU A 773 18.42 17.37 -21.48
CA LEU A 773 18.28 18.06 -20.20
C LEU A 773 18.70 17.15 -19.05
N CYS A 774 19.47 17.71 -18.11
CA CYS A 774 19.87 17.07 -16.87
C CYS A 774 19.65 18.00 -15.68
N SER A 775 19.36 17.42 -14.50
CA SER A 775 19.37 18.18 -13.26
C SER A 775 20.81 18.55 -12.86
N THR A 776 20.99 19.73 -12.25
CA THR A 776 22.23 20.13 -11.56
C THR A 776 22.64 19.11 -10.49
N GLU A 777 21.68 18.50 -9.79
CA GLU A 777 21.97 17.58 -8.68
C GLU A 777 22.59 16.25 -9.17
N ASN A 778 22.31 15.85 -10.41
CA ASN A 778 22.65 14.53 -10.94
C ASN A 778 23.60 14.58 -12.16
N GLU A 779 24.24 15.73 -12.41
CA GLU A 779 25.15 15.95 -13.55
C GLU A 779 26.22 14.85 -13.68
N ASN A 780 26.78 14.41 -12.55
CA ASN A 780 27.87 13.43 -12.52
C ASN A 780 27.41 11.96 -12.65
N GLN A 781 26.10 11.68 -12.62
CA GLN A 781 25.59 10.31 -12.62
C GLN A 781 25.38 9.75 -14.04
N SER A 782 25.19 10.60 -15.03
CA SER A 782 24.84 10.18 -16.40
C SER A 782 26.06 10.10 -17.32
N VAL A 783 26.28 8.93 -17.94
CA VAL A 783 27.31 8.75 -18.96
C VAL A 783 27.04 9.65 -20.18
N ILE A 784 25.77 9.81 -20.54
CA ILE A 784 25.33 10.65 -21.67
C ILE A 784 25.68 12.13 -21.41
N VAL A 785 25.40 12.64 -20.21
CA VAL A 785 25.67 14.04 -19.85
C VAL A 785 27.16 14.34 -19.91
N ARG A 786 27.98 13.45 -19.33
CA ARG A 786 29.44 13.54 -19.39
C ARG A 786 29.96 13.53 -20.83
N ALA A 787 29.43 12.66 -21.69
CA ALA A 787 29.80 12.60 -23.10
C ALA A 787 29.42 13.86 -23.88
N LEU A 788 28.33 14.52 -23.49
CA LEU A 788 27.81 15.73 -24.13
C LEU A 788 28.27 17.04 -23.48
N ALA A 789 29.17 17.01 -22.49
CA ALA A 789 29.64 18.20 -21.77
C ALA A 789 30.18 19.31 -22.69
N LYS A 790 30.84 18.95 -23.80
CA LYS A 790 31.34 19.91 -24.81
C LYS A 790 30.23 20.65 -25.58
N PHE A 791 29.01 20.15 -25.52
CA PHE A 791 27.82 20.70 -26.19
C PHE A 791 26.92 21.48 -25.22
N HIS A 792 27.43 21.86 -24.05
CA HIS A 792 26.72 22.64 -23.06
C HIS A 792 26.26 24.00 -23.63
N ARG A 793 25.01 24.38 -23.31
CA ARG A 793 24.38 25.65 -23.67
C ARG A 793 23.95 26.41 -22.43
N ASN A 794 23.87 27.73 -22.54
CA ASN A 794 23.38 28.56 -21.45
C ASN A 794 21.87 28.40 -21.28
N GLN A 795 21.40 28.46 -20.04
CA GLN A 795 19.97 28.36 -19.73
C GLN A 795 19.20 29.53 -20.34
N MET A 796 18.02 29.23 -20.87
CA MET A 796 17.10 30.24 -21.41
C MET A 796 16.32 30.90 -20.26
N PRO A 797 15.93 32.19 -20.39
CA PRO A 797 15.08 32.83 -19.39
C PRO A 797 13.69 32.17 -19.37
N LEU A 798 13.27 31.73 -18.19
CA LEU A 798 11.95 31.14 -17.97
C LEU A 798 10.89 32.24 -17.81
N ASN A 799 9.77 32.11 -18.51
CA ASN A 799 8.62 33.01 -18.38
C ASN A 799 7.36 32.18 -18.10
N VAL A 800 7.03 32.05 -16.82
CA VAL A 800 5.91 31.23 -16.34
C VAL A 800 4.57 31.76 -16.84
N ASP A 801 4.40 33.07 -16.95
CA ASP A 801 3.16 33.68 -17.47
C ASP A 801 2.94 33.30 -18.94
N LYS A 802 3.98 33.37 -19.77
CA LYS A 802 3.91 32.94 -21.17
C LYS A 802 3.60 31.44 -21.29
N ILE A 803 4.17 30.59 -20.44
CA ILE A 803 3.86 29.15 -20.40
C ILE A 803 2.39 28.94 -20.05
N LYS A 804 1.88 29.66 -19.05
CA LYS A 804 0.49 29.57 -18.61
C LYS A 804 -0.47 29.99 -19.72
N ASP A 805 -0.18 31.07 -20.42
CA ASP A 805 -0.97 31.54 -21.57
C ASP A 805 -0.92 30.54 -22.73
N TYR A 806 0.26 30.00 -23.03
CA TYR A 806 0.45 28.97 -24.04
C TYR A 806 -0.39 27.72 -23.74
N LEU A 807 -0.28 27.16 -22.53
CA LEU A 807 -1.07 26.00 -22.12
C LEU A 807 -2.58 26.29 -22.12
N SER A 808 -2.97 27.46 -21.59
CA SER A 808 -4.38 27.88 -21.58
C SER A 808 -4.96 28.03 -22.98
N SER A 809 -4.16 28.46 -23.96
CA SER A 809 -4.60 28.52 -25.36
C SER A 809 -4.81 27.14 -25.99
N LYS A 810 -4.02 26.14 -25.58
CA LYS A 810 -4.04 24.77 -26.14
C LYS A 810 -5.05 23.85 -25.47
N LEU A 811 -5.39 24.12 -24.21
CA LEU A 811 -6.30 23.30 -23.41
C LEU A 811 -7.76 23.82 -23.41
N LYS A 812 -8.05 24.89 -24.17
CA LYS A 812 -9.43 25.31 -24.42
C LYS A 812 -10.10 24.28 -25.33
N SER A 813 -11.01 23.49 -24.78
CA SER A 813 -11.88 22.63 -25.58
C SER A 813 -12.91 23.49 -26.31
N ASP A 814 -12.99 23.37 -27.63
CA ASP A 814 -14.26 23.54 -28.32
C ASP A 814 -15.16 22.38 -27.86
N LEU A 815 -15.96 22.61 -26.81
CA LEU A 815 -17.02 21.69 -26.43
C LEU A 815 -18.02 21.66 -27.61
N PRO A 816 -18.27 20.50 -28.24
CA PRO A 816 -19.40 20.38 -29.15
C PRO A 816 -20.67 20.59 -28.32
N THR A 817 -21.49 21.56 -28.71
CA THR A 817 -22.83 21.82 -28.14
C THR A 817 -23.87 20.77 -28.54
N ASP A 818 -23.48 19.53 -28.79
CA ASP A 818 -24.42 18.45 -29.13
C ASP A 818 -24.48 17.40 -28.00
N THR A 819 -25.45 17.62 -27.12
CA THR A 819 -26.03 16.62 -26.23
C THR A 819 -26.69 15.50 -27.05
N THR A 820 -25.92 14.52 -27.51
CA THR A 820 -26.44 13.23 -28.00
C THR A 820 -25.41 12.11 -27.88
N PHE A 821 -24.91 11.83 -26.67
CA PHE A 821 -24.38 10.50 -26.35
C PHE A 821 -24.79 10.10 -24.93
N ALA A 822 -26.08 9.80 -24.79
CA ALA A 822 -26.63 9.01 -23.70
C ALA A 822 -27.37 7.81 -24.31
N SER A 823 -26.63 6.83 -24.84
CA SER A 823 -26.98 5.41 -24.87
C SER A 823 -25.96 4.63 -25.70
N MET A 824 -25.06 3.91 -25.03
CA MET A 824 -24.62 2.55 -25.41
C MET A 824 -23.93 1.91 -24.21
#